data_AF-A0A9D9WUQ2-F1
#
_entry.id   AF-A0A9D9WUQ2-F1
#
_cell.length_a   1.000
_cell.length_b   1.000
_cell.length_c   1.000
_cell.angle_alpha   90.00
_cell.angle_beta   90.00
_cell.angle_gamma   90.00
#
_symmetry.space_group_name_H-M   'P 1'
#
loop_
_entity.id
_entity.type
_entity.pdbx_description
1 polymer ?
#
loop_
_entity_poly.entity_id
_entity_poly.type
_entity_poly.pdbx_seq_one_letter_code
_entity_poly.pdbx_strand_id
1 'polypeptide(L)'
;MLEQHYLTSLFEPKSVAVIGASDRENSVGNIIFKNILSSGYKGRLYAINPKHDTIQGQPSYKSIEEIGARVEMAVICTRPQTVPQLIEQCGRSGVRNAIVIAAGFSEAGHIGAALERKVMEIARSYNVRILGPNCLGIIRPDLGLNATFTKITAKPGNLALVSQSGAMCSAVLDWAKANDVGFSSVISIGMTADVDFGEILDYLIYDNRTHYILMYVEGIRNARRFMSALRSAARIKPIILLKAGRHAAGSAAASTHSGMAAVSDTVFDAAVRRAGVVRVQNVGQLFYAAKALASKFRPMGNRLAIITNGGGPGAMAADRAGDMGIPLAELSNETMAVLNKALPTNWSHSNPIDIGGDATPERYRDAIMAVTHDPGVDSTLVMLSPQAMTDPLAVAQAIIEVADKLNRSLICCWMGEEQVREARNLLESAGIPAFRMPETAIELFHHISKYYRNQKLLLQTPEPTRQHGRPEAEGAKMLIEALLAERRKVLSEMESKAILRAFKVPVTQTMVARTATEALLLAEQIGFPIAMKVDSPDLPHKSDAGGVRLNITNAPAVRNAYHDIIDTVQKRHPTAKINGVSIEPFLSRPNGREVMIGVFRDPIFGPVITFGAGGFDVEIFSDRSVALPPLNEFLAKDLIDSTRASIILDQFHNMPPVDRAALKEVLLCISEMVCELPWIQELDLNPLIVDENGAIAADARIVIDHAANSSGDRYAHMSIYPYPVHLIQEWQMNDGKVVTIRPIRPEDADMEQDFVKAMSDESRYYRFMDTLRELTQTMLVRFTQIDYDREMALVATITKPNEDGEDDGKEEQIGVARYVGNPDGESVEFALAVGDDWQKCGVGRKLMTALIECARMKGYRAVVGDVLSTNAKMFRLMTSLGFTIHPHPDDTAVKRVVKPLTG
;
A
#
# COMPACT_ATOMS: atom_id res chain seq x y z
N MET A 1 0.62 32.07 -0.20
CA MET A 1 0.72 31.44 -1.55
C MET A 1 1.42 30.07 -1.48
N LEU A 2 1.13 29.23 -0.47
CA LEU A 2 1.87 27.97 -0.20
C LEU A 2 0.97 26.75 0.09
N GLU A 3 -0.31 26.79 -0.29
CA GLU A 3 -1.26 25.66 -0.09
C GLU A 3 -1.53 24.83 -1.35
N GLN A 4 -0.95 25.20 -2.49
CA GLN A 4 -1.19 24.49 -3.75
C GLN A 4 -0.15 23.40 -3.97
N HIS A 5 -0.62 22.19 -4.28
CA HIS A 5 0.25 21.07 -4.65
C HIS A 5 1.19 21.46 -5.80
N TYR A 6 2.45 21.00 -5.79
CA TYR A 6 3.43 21.40 -6.80
C TYR A 6 3.05 20.99 -8.24
N LEU A 7 2.15 20.00 -8.41
CA LEU A 7 1.55 19.62 -9.69
C LEU A 7 0.28 20.42 -10.07
N THR A 8 -0.12 21.43 -9.30
CA THR A 8 -1.33 22.21 -9.60
C THR A 8 -1.26 22.85 -10.98
N SER A 9 -0.11 23.38 -11.40
CA SER A 9 0.04 23.96 -12.75
C SER A 9 0.10 22.93 -13.88
N LEU A 10 0.19 21.63 -13.58
CA LEU A 10 0.02 20.54 -14.57
C LEU A 10 -1.47 20.18 -14.74
N PHE A 11 -2.22 20.09 -13.65
CA PHE A 11 -3.63 19.63 -13.69
C PHE A 11 -4.65 20.77 -13.73
N GLU A 12 -4.30 21.95 -13.26
CA GLU A 12 -5.15 23.16 -13.27
C GLU A 12 -4.42 24.37 -13.88
N PRO A 13 -3.84 24.23 -15.09
CA PRO A 13 -3.15 25.33 -15.72
C PRO A 13 -4.13 26.48 -16.02
N LYS A 14 -3.65 27.72 -15.89
CA LYS A 14 -4.31 28.94 -16.36
C LYS A 14 -3.91 29.29 -17.79
N SER A 15 -2.81 28.73 -18.29
CA SER A 15 -2.32 28.91 -19.65
C SER A 15 -1.69 27.62 -20.20
N VAL A 16 -2.10 27.24 -21.41
CA VAL A 16 -1.65 26.03 -22.11
C VAL A 16 -1.09 26.41 -23.49
N ALA A 17 0.09 25.91 -23.83
CA ALA A 17 0.64 25.99 -25.18
C ALA A 17 0.66 24.60 -25.84
N VAL A 18 0.12 24.47 -27.04
CA VAL A 18 0.15 23.21 -27.80
C VAL A 18 1.23 23.31 -28.88
N ILE A 19 2.35 22.62 -28.65
CA ILE A 19 3.49 22.58 -29.55
C ILE A 19 3.31 21.48 -30.58
N GLY A 20 3.23 21.86 -31.84
CA GLY A 20 2.84 20.98 -32.94
C GLY A 20 1.35 21.06 -33.28
N ALA A 21 0.63 22.07 -32.79
CA ALA A 21 -0.71 22.41 -33.26
C ALA A 21 -0.70 22.61 -34.79
N SER A 22 -1.73 22.11 -35.49
CA SER A 22 -1.76 22.11 -36.95
C SER A 22 -3.20 22.12 -37.47
N ASP A 23 -3.40 22.60 -38.70
CA ASP A 23 -4.65 22.42 -39.46
C ASP A 23 -4.64 21.14 -40.30
N ARG A 24 -3.54 20.37 -40.28
CA ARG A 24 -3.49 19.07 -40.95
C ARG A 24 -4.46 18.12 -40.26
N GLU A 25 -5.52 17.76 -40.97
CA GLU A 25 -6.55 16.85 -40.50
C GLU A 25 -5.93 15.56 -39.93
N ASN A 26 -6.52 15.08 -38.84
CA ASN A 26 -6.13 13.85 -38.14
C ASN A 26 -4.68 13.84 -37.58
N SER A 27 -3.95 14.95 -37.62
CA SER A 27 -2.71 15.06 -36.85
C SER A 27 -3.00 15.15 -35.36
N VAL A 28 -2.15 14.56 -34.52
CA VAL A 28 -2.31 14.56 -33.06
C VAL A 28 -2.44 15.99 -32.51
N GLY A 29 -1.59 16.91 -32.95
CA GLY A 29 -1.65 18.31 -32.53
C GLY A 29 -2.90 19.05 -33.02
N ASN A 30 -3.45 18.70 -34.18
CA ASN A 30 -4.76 19.21 -34.63
C ASN A 30 -5.88 18.77 -33.68
N ILE A 31 -5.94 17.47 -33.36
CA ILE A 31 -7.00 16.90 -32.52
C ILE A 31 -6.92 17.47 -31.10
N ILE A 32 -5.74 17.51 -30.49
CA ILE A 32 -5.56 18.05 -29.13
C ILE A 32 -5.99 19.52 -29.06
N PHE A 33 -5.51 20.36 -29.99
CA PHE A 33 -5.86 21.77 -29.99
C PHE A 33 -7.38 21.97 -30.16
N LYS A 34 -8.00 21.20 -31.06
CA LYS A 34 -9.45 21.18 -31.27
C LYS A 34 -10.22 20.74 -30.03
N ASN A 35 -9.74 19.72 -29.33
CA ASN A 35 -10.38 19.16 -28.15
C ASN A 35 -10.38 20.15 -26.98
N ILE A 36 -9.27 20.87 -26.76
CA ILE A 36 -9.19 21.92 -25.73
C ILE A 36 -10.15 23.05 -26.05
N LEU A 37 -10.20 23.52 -27.31
CA LEU A 37 -11.12 24.57 -27.75
C LEU A 37 -12.60 24.16 -27.59
N SER A 38 -12.96 22.99 -28.13
CA SER A 38 -14.35 22.51 -28.14
C SER A 38 -14.87 22.09 -26.76
N SER A 39 -13.98 21.76 -25.82
CA SER A 39 -14.35 21.46 -24.43
C SER A 39 -14.56 22.70 -23.57
N GLY A 40 -14.34 23.91 -24.14
CA GLY A 40 -14.61 25.17 -23.44
C GLY A 40 -13.57 25.51 -22.39
N TYR A 41 -12.29 25.23 -22.66
CA TYR A 41 -11.19 25.50 -21.73
C TYR A 41 -11.21 26.95 -21.23
N LYS A 42 -11.22 27.12 -19.90
CA LYS A 42 -11.40 28.42 -19.24
C LYS A 42 -10.12 29.27 -19.19
N GLY A 43 -8.96 28.67 -19.47
CA GLY A 43 -7.66 29.35 -19.45
C GLY A 43 -7.25 29.91 -20.82
N ARG A 44 -6.04 30.48 -20.89
CA ARG A 44 -5.45 30.95 -22.15
C ARG A 44 -4.86 29.79 -22.93
N LEU A 45 -5.16 29.72 -24.23
CA LEU A 45 -4.68 28.66 -25.12
C LEU A 45 -3.83 29.26 -26.25
N TYR A 46 -2.64 28.71 -26.46
CA TYR A 46 -1.69 29.16 -27.48
C TYR A 46 -1.35 28.03 -28.46
N ALA A 47 -1.49 28.29 -29.77
CA ALA A 47 -1.00 27.40 -30.82
C ALA A 47 0.46 27.71 -31.13
N ILE A 48 1.32 26.68 -31.15
CA ILE A 48 2.72 26.84 -31.55
C ILE A 48 2.98 26.04 -32.83
N ASN A 49 3.21 26.75 -33.92
CA ASN A 49 3.54 26.21 -35.24
C ASN A 49 4.47 27.17 -36.01
N PRO A 50 5.66 26.72 -36.46
CA PRO A 50 6.62 27.59 -37.14
C PRO A 50 6.22 28.03 -38.56
N LYS A 51 5.18 27.41 -39.16
CA LYS A 51 4.81 27.60 -40.57
C LYS A 51 3.53 28.41 -40.79
N HIS A 52 2.67 28.51 -39.78
CA HIS A 52 1.34 29.10 -39.92
C HIS A 52 1.13 30.18 -38.86
N ASP A 53 0.62 31.33 -39.29
CA ASP A 53 0.30 32.46 -38.41
C ASP A 53 -1.04 32.27 -37.67
N THR A 54 -1.91 31.38 -38.17
CA THR A 54 -3.17 31.00 -37.53
C THR A 54 -3.37 29.48 -37.59
N ILE A 55 -3.95 28.89 -36.54
CA ILE A 55 -4.36 27.48 -36.47
C ILE A 55 -5.78 27.41 -35.89
N GLN A 56 -6.70 26.73 -36.57
CA GLN A 56 -8.12 26.59 -36.16
C GLN A 56 -8.78 27.92 -35.75
N GLY A 57 -8.45 29.01 -36.47
CA GLY A 57 -8.97 30.36 -36.22
C GLY A 57 -8.34 31.09 -35.04
N GLN A 58 -7.33 30.52 -34.37
CA GLN A 58 -6.59 31.15 -33.28
C GLN A 58 -5.20 31.63 -33.76
N PRO A 59 -4.65 32.72 -33.19
CA PRO A 59 -3.27 33.14 -33.45
C PRO A 59 -2.27 32.03 -33.11
N SER A 60 -1.27 31.86 -33.96
CA SER A 60 -0.19 30.88 -33.80
C SER A 60 1.16 31.58 -33.72
N TYR A 61 2.04 31.04 -32.88
CA TYR A 61 3.40 31.56 -32.65
C TYR A 61 4.43 30.55 -33.19
N LYS A 62 5.62 31.02 -33.60
CA LYS A 62 6.62 30.10 -34.19
C LYS A 62 7.35 29.30 -33.12
N SER A 63 7.52 29.88 -31.94
CA SER A 63 8.08 29.23 -30.76
C SER A 63 7.33 29.65 -29.49
N ILE A 64 7.52 28.90 -28.41
CA ILE A 64 6.94 29.24 -27.11
C ILE A 64 7.53 30.54 -26.51
N GLU A 65 8.75 30.91 -26.93
CA GLU A 65 9.44 32.12 -26.50
C GLU A 65 8.78 33.39 -27.07
N GLU A 66 8.11 33.29 -28.23
CA GLU A 66 7.44 34.42 -28.92
C GLU A 66 6.09 34.81 -28.30
N ILE A 67 5.53 34.01 -27.39
CA ILE A 67 4.21 34.27 -26.79
C ILE A 67 4.22 35.58 -25.98
N GLY A 68 5.36 35.93 -25.37
CA GLY A 68 5.51 37.12 -24.52
C GLY A 68 4.73 37.06 -23.20
N ALA A 69 4.17 35.90 -22.85
CA ALA A 69 3.43 35.66 -21.61
C ALA A 69 3.85 34.34 -20.96
N ARG A 70 3.70 34.26 -19.63
CA ARG A 70 4.03 33.05 -18.88
C ARG A 70 3.03 31.92 -19.18
N VAL A 71 3.54 30.84 -19.76
CA VAL A 71 2.79 29.59 -19.97
C VAL A 71 3.00 28.66 -18.77
N GLU A 72 1.92 28.08 -18.24
CA GLU A 72 2.00 27.18 -17.08
C GLU A 72 2.23 25.72 -17.50
N MET A 73 1.63 25.29 -18.62
CA MET A 73 1.77 23.94 -19.17
C MET A 73 1.98 23.94 -20.69
N ALA A 74 2.93 23.13 -21.18
CA ALA A 74 3.11 22.86 -22.60
C ALA A 74 2.66 21.42 -22.96
N VAL A 75 1.98 21.25 -24.09
CA VAL A 75 1.62 19.93 -24.65
C VAL A 75 2.41 19.71 -25.93
N ILE A 76 3.35 18.78 -25.92
CA ILE A 76 4.30 18.54 -27.01
C ILE A 76 3.82 17.37 -27.87
N CYS A 77 3.42 17.69 -29.10
CA CYS A 77 2.84 16.77 -30.09
C CYS A 77 3.76 16.53 -31.30
N THR A 78 5.05 16.83 -31.17
CA THR A 78 6.04 16.74 -32.26
C THR A 78 6.79 15.41 -32.25
N ARG A 79 7.68 15.19 -33.22
CA ARG A 79 8.51 13.97 -33.27
C ARG A 79 9.47 13.89 -32.07
N PRO A 80 9.76 12.70 -31.52
CA PRO A 80 10.54 12.53 -30.29
C PRO A 80 11.92 13.19 -30.37
N GLN A 81 12.57 13.21 -31.55
CA GLN A 81 13.89 13.83 -31.73
C GLN A 81 13.92 15.34 -31.47
N THR A 82 12.78 16.02 -31.59
CA THR A 82 12.67 17.47 -31.36
C THR A 82 12.41 17.81 -29.89
N VAL A 83 11.97 16.85 -29.08
CA VAL A 83 11.53 17.06 -27.69
C VAL A 83 12.64 17.65 -26.80
N PRO A 84 13.92 17.21 -26.85
CA PRO A 84 14.97 17.80 -26.02
C PRO A 84 15.08 19.33 -26.16
N GLN A 85 15.07 19.83 -27.39
CA GLN A 85 15.17 21.26 -27.67
C GLN A 85 13.90 22.01 -27.23
N LEU A 86 12.73 21.40 -27.39
CA LEU A 86 11.46 22.01 -26.99
C LEU A 86 11.34 22.11 -25.46
N ILE A 87 11.81 21.11 -24.72
CA ILE A 87 11.85 21.15 -23.26
C ILE A 87 12.80 22.27 -22.78
N GLU A 88 13.96 22.43 -23.43
CA GLU A 88 14.86 23.55 -23.15
C GLU A 88 14.18 24.91 -23.39
N GLN A 89 13.49 25.09 -24.53
CA GLN A 89 12.75 26.32 -24.82
C GLN A 89 11.62 26.59 -23.81
N CYS A 90 10.91 25.53 -23.41
CA CYS A 90 9.89 25.60 -22.35
C CYS A 90 10.51 26.10 -21.04
N GLY A 91 11.65 25.51 -20.65
CA GLY A 91 12.39 25.89 -19.44
C GLY A 91 12.84 27.36 -19.45
N ARG A 92 13.44 27.82 -20.56
CA ARG A 92 13.84 29.23 -20.75
C ARG A 92 12.67 30.20 -20.69
N SER A 93 11.50 29.76 -21.18
CA SER A 93 10.26 30.54 -21.14
C SER A 93 9.53 30.47 -19.78
N GLY A 94 10.12 29.79 -18.78
CA GLY A 94 9.57 29.67 -17.43
C GLY A 94 8.41 28.68 -17.29
N VAL A 95 8.20 27.81 -18.28
CA VAL A 95 7.24 26.70 -18.21
C VAL A 95 7.78 25.65 -17.27
N ARG A 96 6.97 25.21 -16.31
CA ARG A 96 7.39 24.21 -15.31
C ARG A 96 6.82 22.82 -15.57
N ASN A 97 5.84 22.67 -16.45
CA ASN A 97 5.18 21.39 -16.70
C ASN A 97 5.00 21.16 -18.20
N ALA A 98 5.35 19.97 -18.67
CA ALA A 98 5.18 19.55 -20.05
C ALA A 98 4.49 18.18 -20.12
N ILE A 99 3.53 18.04 -21.01
CA ILE A 99 2.95 16.75 -21.42
C ILE A 99 3.60 16.35 -22.73
N VAL A 100 4.33 15.24 -22.74
CA VAL A 100 4.96 14.70 -23.95
C VAL A 100 4.09 13.57 -24.49
N ILE A 101 3.43 13.84 -25.62
CA ILE A 101 2.50 12.87 -26.24
C ILE A 101 3.28 11.83 -27.07
N ALA A 102 4.39 12.24 -27.66
CA ALA A 102 5.14 11.43 -28.61
C ALA A 102 5.64 10.10 -28.03
N ALA A 103 5.55 9.04 -28.84
CA ALA A 103 6.27 7.79 -28.65
C ALA A 103 7.64 7.84 -29.34
N GLY A 104 8.45 6.79 -29.17
CA GLY A 104 9.81 6.63 -29.69
C GLY A 104 10.91 6.82 -28.64
N PHE A 105 10.61 6.59 -27.36
CA PHE A 105 11.55 6.73 -26.24
C PHE A 105 12.02 5.35 -25.74
N SER A 106 12.09 5.10 -24.43
CA SER A 106 12.63 3.84 -23.89
C SER A 106 11.97 2.58 -24.47
N GLU A 107 10.70 2.66 -24.87
CA GLU A 107 9.96 1.59 -25.54
C GLU A 107 10.46 1.26 -26.96
N ALA A 108 11.23 2.16 -27.58
CA ALA A 108 11.86 1.95 -28.90
C ALA A 108 13.28 1.36 -28.81
N GLY A 109 13.68 0.87 -27.63
CA GLY A 109 14.98 0.24 -27.38
C GLY A 109 16.09 1.25 -27.03
N HIS A 110 17.35 0.84 -27.18
CA HIS A 110 18.50 1.57 -26.62
C HIS A 110 18.64 3.02 -27.10
N ILE A 111 18.35 3.29 -28.38
CA ILE A 111 18.44 4.65 -28.95
C ILE A 111 17.38 5.57 -28.31
N GLY A 112 16.15 5.07 -28.18
CA GLY A 112 15.07 5.84 -27.56
C GLY A 112 15.26 6.00 -26.05
N ALA A 113 15.85 5.02 -25.36
CA ALA A 113 16.24 5.16 -23.95
C ALA A 113 17.31 6.24 -23.73
N ALA A 114 18.28 6.36 -24.65
CA ALA A 114 19.27 7.45 -24.61
C ALA A 114 18.62 8.82 -24.85
N LEU A 115 17.63 8.90 -25.74
CA LEU A 115 16.86 10.10 -25.99
C LEU A 115 16.02 10.50 -24.76
N GLU A 116 15.35 9.54 -24.11
CA GLU A 116 14.60 9.77 -22.86
C GLU A 116 15.52 10.32 -21.77
N ARG A 117 16.70 9.73 -21.58
CA ARG A 117 17.70 10.22 -20.61
C ARG A 117 18.10 11.67 -20.88
N LYS A 118 18.38 12.01 -22.14
CA LYS A 118 18.71 13.38 -22.55
C LYS A 118 17.56 14.36 -22.27
N VAL A 119 16.32 13.97 -22.55
CA VAL A 119 15.14 14.79 -22.22
C VAL A 119 15.06 15.02 -20.72
N MET A 120 15.24 13.97 -19.91
CA MET A 120 15.17 14.05 -18.45
C MET A 120 16.29 14.91 -17.84
N GLU A 121 17.51 14.84 -18.38
CA GLU A 121 18.63 15.70 -17.96
C GLU A 121 18.34 17.19 -18.18
N ILE A 122 17.81 17.54 -19.36
CA ILE A 122 17.41 18.92 -19.68
C ILE A 122 16.22 19.35 -18.82
N ALA A 123 15.23 18.49 -18.65
CA ALA A 123 14.07 18.77 -17.82
C ALA A 123 14.49 19.14 -16.38
N ARG A 124 15.41 18.36 -15.79
CA ARG A 124 15.96 18.63 -14.46
C ARG A 124 16.74 19.93 -14.38
N SER A 125 17.58 20.25 -15.37
CA SER A 125 18.40 21.47 -15.35
C SER A 125 17.57 22.76 -15.39
N TYR A 126 16.41 22.71 -16.04
CA TYR A 126 15.48 23.83 -16.14
C TYR A 126 14.28 23.74 -15.18
N ASN A 127 14.24 22.73 -14.29
CA ASN A 127 13.13 22.46 -13.37
C ASN A 127 11.77 22.33 -14.08
N VAL A 128 11.76 21.65 -15.22
CA VAL A 128 10.56 21.26 -15.97
C VAL A 128 10.17 19.85 -15.57
N ARG A 129 8.93 19.66 -15.12
CA ARG A 129 8.34 18.34 -14.85
C ARG A 129 7.65 17.78 -16.09
N ILE A 130 7.73 16.47 -16.30
CA ILE A 130 7.21 15.81 -17.51
C ILE A 130 6.15 14.76 -17.17
N LEU A 131 4.97 14.87 -17.81
CA LEU A 131 3.99 13.78 -17.89
C LEU A 131 4.16 13.04 -19.22
N GLY A 132 4.22 11.71 -19.18
CA GLY A 132 4.59 10.86 -20.32
C GLY A 132 6.06 10.40 -20.25
N PRO A 133 6.76 10.23 -21.39
CA PRO A 133 6.27 10.34 -22.77
C PRO A 133 5.32 9.19 -23.14
N ASN A 134 4.93 9.12 -24.43
CA ASN A 134 4.01 8.11 -24.98
C ASN A 134 2.72 7.97 -24.14
N CYS A 135 2.01 9.10 -24.00
CA CYS A 135 0.78 9.16 -23.22
C CYS A 135 -0.37 9.73 -24.06
N LEU A 136 -1.60 9.48 -23.61
CA LEU A 136 -2.78 10.09 -24.22
C LEU A 136 -2.93 11.58 -23.84
N GLY A 137 -2.35 12.00 -22.71
CA GLY A 137 -2.53 13.33 -22.11
C GLY A 137 -3.50 13.32 -20.92
N ILE A 138 -4.13 14.47 -20.65
CA ILE A 138 -5.04 14.65 -19.51
C ILE A 138 -6.40 15.25 -19.89
N ILE A 139 -7.43 14.91 -19.11
CA ILE A 139 -8.75 15.53 -19.16
C ILE A 139 -9.13 16.00 -17.75
N ARG A 140 -9.54 17.27 -17.63
CA ARG A 140 -10.13 17.88 -16.43
C ARG A 140 -11.46 18.54 -16.82
N PRO A 141 -12.58 17.81 -16.73
CA PRO A 141 -13.87 18.25 -17.26
C PRO A 141 -14.34 19.60 -16.71
N ASP A 142 -14.18 19.85 -15.40
CA ASP A 142 -14.60 21.10 -14.75
C ASP A 142 -13.87 22.34 -15.27
N LEU A 143 -12.66 22.15 -15.79
CA LEU A 143 -11.84 23.21 -16.38
C LEU A 143 -12.09 23.38 -17.88
N GLY A 144 -12.88 22.50 -18.50
CA GLY A 144 -13.00 22.38 -19.94
C GLY A 144 -11.69 21.95 -20.62
N LEU A 145 -10.75 21.38 -19.86
CA LEU A 145 -9.43 21.00 -20.37
C LEU A 145 -9.48 19.56 -20.88
N ASN A 146 -9.40 19.38 -22.20
CA ASN A 146 -9.21 18.08 -22.82
C ASN A 146 -7.93 18.09 -23.67
N ALA A 147 -6.79 17.91 -23.01
CA ALA A 147 -5.47 17.88 -23.63
C ALA A 147 -5.11 16.47 -24.12
N THR A 148 -6.05 15.82 -24.81
CA THR A 148 -5.87 14.47 -25.37
C THR A 148 -6.25 14.41 -26.83
N PHE A 149 -5.87 13.32 -27.50
CA PHE A 149 -6.27 13.04 -28.89
C PHE A 149 -7.43 12.02 -29.01
N THR A 150 -8.19 11.78 -27.92
CA THR A 150 -9.44 10.99 -28.02
C THR A 150 -10.58 11.84 -28.58
N LYS A 151 -11.54 11.22 -29.28
CA LYS A 151 -12.74 11.90 -29.78
C LYS A 151 -13.86 11.98 -28.74
N ILE A 152 -13.67 11.33 -27.59
CA ILE A 152 -14.70 11.16 -26.57
C ILE A 152 -14.48 12.18 -25.47
N THR A 153 -15.52 12.95 -25.16
CA THR A 153 -15.52 13.88 -24.04
C THR A 153 -15.89 13.16 -22.75
N ALA A 154 -15.25 13.56 -21.65
CA ALA A 154 -15.62 13.11 -20.31
C ALA A 154 -16.67 14.07 -19.71
N LYS A 155 -17.74 13.52 -19.12
CA LYS A 155 -18.66 14.31 -18.31
C LYS A 155 -18.01 14.69 -16.97
N PRO A 156 -18.29 15.86 -16.40
CA PRO A 156 -17.97 16.16 -15.01
C PRO A 156 -18.48 15.10 -14.04
N GLY A 157 -17.69 14.75 -13.04
CA GLY A 157 -18.04 13.80 -11.99
C GLY A 157 -16.94 13.72 -10.94
N ASN A 158 -16.95 12.67 -10.12
CA ASN A 158 -16.09 12.53 -8.95
C ASN A 158 -15.06 11.38 -9.06
N LEU A 159 -14.96 10.75 -10.22
CA LEU A 159 -14.06 9.62 -10.50
C LEU A 159 -12.77 10.10 -11.16
N ALA A 160 -11.61 9.76 -10.59
CA ALA A 160 -10.33 9.92 -11.27
C ALA A 160 -9.92 8.60 -11.94
N LEU A 161 -9.50 8.65 -13.20
CA LEU A 161 -8.86 7.54 -13.90
C LEU A 161 -7.37 7.83 -14.08
N VAL A 162 -6.50 6.96 -13.57
CA VAL A 162 -5.04 7.03 -13.75
C VAL A 162 -4.57 5.77 -14.44
N SER A 163 -3.96 5.90 -15.62
CA SER A 163 -3.59 4.74 -16.44
C SER A 163 -2.27 4.93 -17.19
N GLN A 164 -1.44 3.89 -17.19
CA GLN A 164 -0.27 3.79 -18.07
C GLN A 164 -0.65 3.56 -19.53
N SER A 165 -1.82 2.96 -19.79
CA SER A 165 -2.30 2.71 -21.15
C SER A 165 -3.27 3.79 -21.62
N GLY A 166 -2.90 4.50 -22.68
CA GLY A 166 -3.79 5.46 -23.37
C GLY A 166 -4.97 4.77 -24.06
N ALA A 167 -4.79 3.54 -24.54
CA ALA A 167 -5.87 2.74 -25.10
C ALA A 167 -6.92 2.39 -24.03
N MET A 168 -6.46 2.04 -22.81
CA MET A 168 -7.34 1.80 -21.68
C MET A 168 -8.13 3.05 -21.29
N CYS A 169 -7.49 4.24 -21.27
CA CYS A 169 -8.21 5.49 -21.06
C CYS A 169 -9.33 5.69 -22.09
N SER A 170 -9.03 5.45 -23.36
CA SER A 170 -10.01 5.62 -24.45
C SER A 170 -11.18 4.65 -24.32
N ALA A 171 -10.92 3.38 -23.98
CA ALA A 171 -11.96 2.37 -23.77
C ALA A 171 -12.85 2.68 -22.55
N VAL A 172 -12.24 3.10 -21.43
CA VAL A 172 -12.99 3.49 -20.22
C VAL A 172 -13.85 4.72 -20.48
N LEU A 173 -13.34 5.72 -21.21
CA LEU A 173 -14.09 6.92 -21.59
C LEU A 173 -15.29 6.59 -22.48
N ASP A 174 -15.12 5.71 -23.46
CA ASP A 174 -16.20 5.26 -24.35
C ASP A 174 -17.30 4.54 -23.57
N TRP A 175 -16.90 3.59 -22.73
CA TRP A 175 -17.82 2.87 -21.85
C TRP A 175 -18.56 3.83 -20.90
N ALA A 176 -17.86 4.78 -20.29
CA ALA A 176 -18.42 5.70 -19.31
C ALA A 176 -19.52 6.59 -19.91
N LYS A 177 -19.36 7.02 -21.18
CA LYS A 177 -20.37 7.83 -21.88
C LYS A 177 -21.72 7.12 -21.98
N ALA A 178 -21.72 5.81 -22.22
CA ALA A 178 -22.94 5.01 -22.33
C ALA A 178 -23.56 4.64 -20.97
N ASN A 179 -22.80 4.74 -19.87
CA ASN A 179 -23.22 4.34 -18.52
C ASN A 179 -23.38 5.53 -17.55
N ASP A 180 -23.41 6.75 -18.09
CA ASP A 180 -23.53 8.01 -17.34
C ASP A 180 -22.50 8.19 -16.20
N VAL A 181 -21.27 7.71 -16.43
CA VAL A 181 -20.18 7.86 -15.46
C VAL A 181 -19.38 9.13 -15.78
N GLY A 182 -19.31 10.04 -14.80
CA GLY A 182 -18.53 11.27 -14.89
C GLY A 182 -17.15 11.16 -14.23
N PHE A 183 -16.21 12.00 -14.65
CA PHE A 183 -14.84 12.03 -14.16
C PHE A 183 -14.47 13.40 -13.56
N SER A 184 -13.69 13.37 -12.49
CA SER A 184 -12.95 14.53 -12.01
C SER A 184 -11.67 14.72 -12.84
N SER A 185 -11.00 13.61 -13.16
CA SER A 185 -9.77 13.57 -13.95
C SER A 185 -9.67 12.32 -14.80
N VAL A 186 -9.09 12.44 -15.99
CA VAL A 186 -8.49 11.31 -16.70
C VAL A 186 -7.03 11.64 -16.96
N ILE A 187 -6.13 10.81 -16.46
CA ILE A 187 -4.68 11.04 -16.46
C ILE A 187 -4.01 9.83 -17.10
N SER A 188 -3.50 10.02 -18.33
CA SER A 188 -2.64 9.02 -18.96
C SER A 188 -1.19 9.36 -18.69
N ILE A 189 -0.49 8.45 -18.01
CA ILE A 189 0.88 8.69 -17.54
C ILE A 189 1.95 8.12 -18.49
N GLY A 190 1.54 7.26 -19.43
CA GLY A 190 2.43 6.65 -20.42
C GLY A 190 3.61 5.93 -19.78
N MET A 191 4.81 6.17 -20.30
CA MET A 191 6.05 5.54 -19.82
C MET A 191 6.48 5.99 -18.43
N THR A 192 5.86 7.02 -17.85
CA THR A 192 6.12 7.42 -16.46
C THR A 192 7.59 7.83 -16.24
N ALA A 193 8.18 8.65 -17.14
CA ALA A 193 9.59 9.04 -17.11
C ALA A 193 9.97 9.99 -15.96
N ASP A 194 9.05 10.85 -15.55
CA ASP A 194 9.24 11.79 -14.45
C ASP A 194 8.08 11.71 -13.45
N VAL A 195 6.91 12.26 -13.82
CA VAL A 195 5.72 12.23 -12.96
C VAL A 195 5.12 10.82 -12.96
N ASP A 196 5.02 10.23 -11.78
CA ASP A 196 4.56 8.85 -11.57
C ASP A 196 3.25 8.75 -10.78
N PHE A 197 2.81 7.50 -10.56
CA PHE A 197 1.62 7.22 -9.76
C PHE A 197 1.66 7.85 -8.37
N GLY A 198 2.83 7.87 -7.72
CA GLY A 198 2.94 8.39 -6.37
C GLY A 198 2.59 9.88 -6.30
N GLU A 199 3.20 10.66 -7.18
CA GLU A 199 2.95 12.12 -7.24
C GLU A 199 1.52 12.46 -7.69
N ILE A 200 0.94 11.65 -8.58
CA ILE A 200 -0.43 11.83 -9.05
C ILE A 200 -1.43 11.50 -7.94
N LEU A 201 -1.22 10.40 -7.21
CA LEU A 201 -2.07 10.05 -6.08
C LEU A 201 -1.99 11.12 -4.99
N ASP A 202 -0.80 11.67 -4.73
CA ASP A 202 -0.64 12.79 -3.80
C ASP A 202 -1.46 14.00 -4.21
N TYR A 203 -1.38 14.42 -5.48
CA TYR A 203 -2.25 15.49 -6.00
C TYR A 203 -3.73 15.14 -5.82
N LEU A 204 -4.13 13.91 -6.17
CA LEU A 204 -5.51 13.48 -6.09
C LEU A 204 -6.02 13.38 -4.66
N ILE A 205 -5.17 13.23 -3.64
CA ILE A 205 -5.60 13.32 -2.22
C ILE A 205 -6.13 14.71 -1.92
N TYR A 206 -5.42 15.76 -2.35
CA TYR A 206 -5.79 17.16 -2.13
C TYR A 206 -6.89 17.67 -3.08
N ASP A 207 -7.15 16.98 -4.19
CA ASP A 207 -8.23 17.34 -5.12
C ASP A 207 -9.61 17.04 -4.53
N ASN A 208 -10.32 18.07 -4.09
CA ASN A 208 -11.66 17.94 -3.49
C ASN A 208 -12.74 17.44 -4.48
N ARG A 209 -12.48 17.51 -5.80
CA ARG A 209 -13.39 16.98 -6.83
C ARG A 209 -13.28 15.47 -6.97
N THR A 210 -12.13 14.89 -6.62
CA THR A 210 -11.89 13.46 -6.73
C THR A 210 -12.32 12.75 -5.46
N HIS A 211 -13.31 11.86 -5.56
CA HIS A 211 -13.77 11.02 -4.46
C HIS A 211 -13.31 9.57 -4.62
N TYR A 212 -13.18 9.09 -5.86
CA TYR A 212 -12.86 7.70 -6.18
C TYR A 212 -11.75 7.65 -7.22
N ILE A 213 -10.90 6.62 -7.16
CA ILE A 213 -9.76 6.48 -8.06
C ILE A 213 -9.78 5.10 -8.72
N LEU A 214 -9.77 5.08 -10.06
CA LEU A 214 -9.48 3.91 -10.87
C LEU A 214 -8.03 3.94 -11.32
N MET A 215 -7.32 2.83 -11.16
CA MET A 215 -5.93 2.69 -11.56
C MET A 215 -5.74 1.52 -12.51
N TYR A 216 -5.03 1.76 -13.61
CA TYR A 216 -4.52 0.70 -14.48
C TYR A 216 -2.99 0.74 -14.48
N VAL A 217 -2.39 -0.32 -13.96
CA VAL A 217 -0.93 -0.42 -13.71
C VAL A 217 -0.34 -1.54 -14.56
N GLU A 218 0.74 -1.23 -15.29
CA GLU A 218 1.59 -2.20 -15.99
C GLU A 218 2.88 -2.45 -15.20
N GLY A 219 3.49 -1.39 -14.67
CA GLY A 219 4.70 -1.46 -13.85
C GLY A 219 4.88 -0.25 -12.94
N ILE A 220 5.80 -0.36 -11.98
CA ILE A 220 6.15 0.68 -11.01
C ILE A 220 7.66 0.96 -11.11
N ARG A 221 8.04 2.24 -11.05
CA ARG A 221 9.46 2.66 -11.02
C ARG A 221 9.97 2.93 -9.61
N ASN A 222 9.21 3.64 -8.79
CA ASN A 222 9.58 3.96 -7.41
C ASN A 222 8.59 3.33 -6.43
N ALA A 223 8.94 2.18 -5.88
CA ALA A 223 8.07 1.43 -4.99
C ALA A 223 7.78 2.16 -3.68
N ARG A 224 8.77 2.87 -3.11
CA ARG A 224 8.59 3.64 -1.87
C ARG A 224 7.56 4.74 -2.04
N ARG A 225 7.76 5.60 -3.05
CA ARG A 225 6.84 6.70 -3.32
C ARG A 225 5.45 6.18 -3.66
N PHE A 226 5.38 5.12 -4.47
CA PHE A 226 4.13 4.45 -4.81
C PHE A 226 3.40 3.94 -3.55
N MET A 227 4.06 3.16 -2.69
CA MET A 227 3.45 2.59 -1.49
C MET A 227 3.01 3.66 -0.50
N SER A 228 3.84 4.68 -0.32
CA SER A 228 3.56 5.83 0.55
C SER A 228 2.31 6.60 0.10
N ALA A 229 2.24 6.97 -1.19
CA ALA A 229 1.08 7.68 -1.74
C ALA A 229 -0.17 6.79 -1.80
N LEU A 230 -0.02 5.51 -2.16
CA LEU A 230 -1.13 4.57 -2.27
C LEU A 230 -1.80 4.32 -0.92
N ARG A 231 -1.00 4.13 0.14
CA ARG A 231 -1.51 3.99 1.52
C ARG A 231 -2.23 5.25 1.97
N SER A 232 -1.64 6.42 1.72
CA SER A 232 -2.22 7.70 2.11
C SER A 232 -3.56 7.95 1.40
N ALA A 233 -3.61 7.68 0.09
CA ALA A 233 -4.82 7.82 -0.71
C ALA A 233 -5.90 6.81 -0.31
N ALA A 234 -5.56 5.53 -0.13
CA ALA A 234 -6.52 4.47 0.20
C ALA A 234 -7.24 4.68 1.54
N ARG A 235 -6.61 5.34 2.52
CA ARG A 235 -7.23 5.71 3.81
C ARG A 235 -8.40 6.70 3.63
N ILE A 236 -8.32 7.56 2.61
CA ILE A 236 -9.24 8.70 2.43
C ILE A 236 -10.20 8.46 1.26
N LYS A 237 -9.73 7.89 0.16
CA LYS A 237 -10.43 7.76 -1.11
C LYS A 237 -10.39 6.31 -1.59
N PRO A 238 -11.53 5.71 -2.01
CA PRO A 238 -11.52 4.36 -2.54
C PRO A 238 -10.71 4.24 -3.83
N ILE A 239 -9.85 3.23 -3.87
CA ILE A 239 -9.00 2.92 -5.03
C ILE A 239 -9.32 1.52 -5.53
N ILE A 240 -9.66 1.43 -6.82
CA ILE A 240 -9.80 0.18 -7.54
C ILE A 240 -8.67 0.08 -8.56
N LEU A 241 -7.92 -1.02 -8.51
CA LEU A 241 -6.71 -1.20 -9.30
C LEU A 241 -6.81 -2.45 -10.18
N LEU A 242 -6.51 -2.29 -11.47
CA LEU A 242 -6.30 -3.39 -12.42
C LEU A 242 -4.82 -3.47 -12.78
N LYS A 243 -4.20 -4.63 -12.57
CA LYS A 243 -2.80 -4.91 -12.93
C LYS A 243 -2.73 -5.76 -14.19
N ALA A 244 -2.03 -5.26 -15.20
CA ALA A 244 -1.67 -6.03 -16.39
C ALA A 244 -0.38 -6.84 -16.18
N GLY A 245 -0.17 -7.89 -16.96
CA GLY A 245 1.06 -8.68 -16.93
C GLY A 245 1.24 -9.59 -15.71
N ARG A 246 0.17 -10.28 -15.30
CA ARG A 246 0.13 -11.15 -14.10
C ARG A 246 0.87 -12.48 -14.25
N HIS A 247 0.98 -12.97 -15.48
CA HIS A 247 1.64 -14.24 -15.83
C HIS A 247 2.84 -13.97 -16.73
N ALA A 248 3.79 -14.92 -16.80
CA ALA A 248 5.04 -14.75 -17.55
C ALA A 248 4.84 -14.16 -18.96
N ALA A 249 3.91 -14.71 -19.76
CA ALA A 249 3.61 -14.21 -21.09
C ALA A 249 3.05 -12.78 -21.10
N GLY A 250 2.14 -12.46 -20.17
CA GLY A 250 1.59 -11.11 -20.03
C GLY A 250 2.63 -10.12 -19.51
N SER A 251 3.49 -10.55 -18.59
CA SER A 251 4.57 -9.74 -18.04
C SER A 251 5.60 -9.43 -19.13
N ALA A 252 5.94 -10.39 -19.99
CA ALA A 252 6.79 -10.16 -21.14
C ALA A 252 6.17 -9.11 -22.07
N ALA A 253 4.89 -9.25 -22.43
CA ALA A 253 4.18 -8.28 -23.26
C ALA A 253 4.15 -6.87 -22.65
N ALA A 254 3.84 -6.77 -21.35
CA ALA A 254 3.85 -5.50 -20.61
C ALA A 254 5.26 -4.90 -20.55
N SER A 255 6.30 -5.70 -20.36
CA SER A 255 7.68 -5.19 -20.30
C SER A 255 8.18 -4.66 -21.65
N THR A 256 7.80 -5.29 -22.77
CA THR A 256 8.11 -4.78 -24.11
C THR A 256 7.37 -3.48 -24.39
N HIS A 257 6.12 -3.37 -23.93
CA HIS A 257 5.28 -2.19 -24.17
C HIS A 257 5.66 -0.99 -23.28
N SER A 258 6.04 -1.25 -22.03
CA SER A 258 6.30 -0.21 -21.03
C SER A 258 7.78 0.10 -20.78
N GLY A 259 8.68 -0.76 -21.25
CA GLY A 259 10.11 -0.68 -20.97
C GLY A 259 10.48 -0.87 -19.49
N MET A 260 9.53 -1.28 -18.63
CA MET A 260 9.74 -1.47 -17.19
C MET A 260 10.03 -2.94 -16.85
N ALA A 261 10.75 -3.15 -15.75
CA ALA A 261 11.06 -4.47 -15.24
C ALA A 261 9.78 -5.25 -14.85
N ALA A 262 9.79 -6.55 -15.10
CA ALA A 262 8.76 -7.45 -14.62
C ALA A 262 8.75 -7.48 -13.09
N VAL A 263 7.55 -7.34 -12.50
CA VAL A 263 7.33 -7.45 -11.06
C VAL A 263 6.60 -8.76 -10.80
N SER A 264 6.99 -9.47 -9.75
CA SER A 264 6.25 -10.64 -9.31
C SER A 264 4.82 -10.28 -8.97
N ASP A 265 3.85 -10.99 -9.56
CA ASP A 265 2.43 -10.70 -9.35
C ASP A 265 2.00 -10.93 -7.89
N THR A 266 2.60 -11.91 -7.22
CA THR A 266 2.34 -12.22 -5.81
C THR A 266 2.88 -11.12 -4.89
N VAL A 267 4.04 -10.55 -5.20
CA VAL A 267 4.62 -9.41 -4.46
C VAL A 267 3.77 -8.16 -4.68
N PHE A 268 3.34 -7.91 -5.92
CA PHE A 268 2.46 -6.79 -6.23
C PHE A 268 1.10 -6.94 -5.51
N ASP A 269 0.54 -8.15 -5.44
CA ASP A 269 -0.71 -8.42 -4.71
C ASP A 269 -0.55 -8.11 -3.22
N ALA A 270 0.54 -8.59 -2.61
CA ALA A 270 0.87 -8.30 -1.21
C ALA A 270 1.03 -6.79 -0.97
N ALA A 271 1.65 -6.06 -1.90
CA ALA A 271 1.79 -4.60 -1.85
C ALA A 271 0.43 -3.88 -1.85
N VAL A 272 -0.45 -4.23 -2.79
CA VAL A 272 -1.77 -3.61 -2.92
C VAL A 272 -2.66 -3.94 -1.72
N ARG A 273 -2.62 -5.19 -1.22
CA ARG A 273 -3.30 -5.60 0.02
C ARG A 273 -2.78 -4.83 1.23
N ARG A 274 -1.46 -4.69 1.37
CA ARG A 274 -0.80 -3.89 2.42
C ARG A 274 -1.20 -2.42 2.37
N ALA A 275 -1.49 -1.89 1.18
CA ALA A 275 -1.98 -0.53 1.02
C ALA A 275 -3.49 -0.34 1.30
N GLY A 276 -4.25 -1.43 1.42
CA GLY A 276 -5.71 -1.39 1.59
C GLY A 276 -6.49 -1.12 0.30
N VAL A 277 -5.83 -1.28 -0.86
CA VAL A 277 -6.43 -1.04 -2.18
C VAL A 277 -7.13 -2.31 -2.68
N VAL A 278 -8.21 -2.13 -3.44
CA VAL A 278 -8.93 -3.25 -4.04
C VAL A 278 -8.41 -3.54 -5.41
N ARG A 279 -7.86 -4.74 -5.57
CA ARG A 279 -7.41 -5.27 -6.84
C ARG A 279 -8.56 -6.00 -7.55
N VAL A 280 -8.79 -5.65 -8.81
CA VAL A 280 -9.67 -6.36 -9.73
C VAL A 280 -8.85 -7.14 -10.76
N GLN A 281 -9.44 -8.18 -11.34
CA GLN A 281 -8.75 -9.14 -12.21
C GLN A 281 -8.98 -8.90 -13.70
N ASN A 282 -10.02 -8.16 -14.06
CA ASN A 282 -10.35 -7.86 -15.45
C ASN A 282 -11.04 -6.48 -15.60
N VAL A 283 -11.15 -6.04 -16.86
CA VAL A 283 -11.73 -4.73 -17.21
C VAL A 283 -13.23 -4.66 -16.90
N GLY A 284 -13.97 -5.77 -17.03
CA GLY A 284 -15.39 -5.82 -16.65
C GLY A 284 -15.58 -5.48 -15.17
N GLN A 285 -14.80 -6.10 -14.29
CA GLN A 285 -14.81 -5.80 -12.86
C GLN A 285 -14.45 -4.33 -12.57
N LEU A 286 -13.48 -3.76 -13.31
CA LEU A 286 -13.15 -2.33 -13.18
C LEU A 286 -14.36 -1.44 -13.52
N PHE A 287 -15.07 -1.73 -14.60
CA PHE A 287 -16.27 -1.00 -15.02
C PHE A 287 -17.41 -1.12 -14.02
N TYR A 288 -17.70 -2.33 -13.53
CA TYR A 288 -18.77 -2.51 -12.55
C TYR A 288 -18.46 -1.82 -11.22
N ALA A 289 -17.22 -1.90 -10.77
CA ALA A 289 -16.78 -1.22 -9.56
C ALA A 289 -16.82 0.31 -9.72
N ALA A 290 -16.46 0.84 -10.89
CA ALA A 290 -16.63 2.26 -11.22
C ALA A 290 -18.09 2.72 -11.15
N LYS A 291 -19.01 1.94 -11.75
CA LYS A 291 -20.45 2.22 -11.74
C LYS A 291 -21.02 2.24 -10.32
N ALA A 292 -20.60 1.29 -9.50
CA ALA A 292 -21.09 1.19 -8.12
C ALA A 292 -20.59 2.32 -7.22
N LEU A 293 -19.31 2.71 -7.35
CA LEU A 293 -18.78 3.86 -6.61
C LEU A 293 -19.51 5.16 -7.01
N ALA A 294 -19.85 5.31 -8.29
CA ALA A 294 -20.66 6.44 -8.76
C ALA A 294 -22.08 6.42 -8.16
N SER A 295 -22.66 5.24 -7.93
CA SER A 295 -24.02 5.05 -7.39
C SER A 295 -24.18 5.23 -5.87
N LYS A 296 -23.15 5.73 -5.16
CA LYS A 296 -23.14 5.89 -3.67
C LYS A 296 -23.33 4.58 -2.89
N PHE A 297 -23.17 3.41 -3.51
CA PHE A 297 -23.27 2.12 -2.82
C PHE A 297 -22.21 1.99 -1.72
N ARG A 298 -22.64 1.75 -0.47
CA ARG A 298 -21.77 1.60 0.71
C ARG A 298 -22.21 0.41 1.58
N PRO A 299 -21.62 -0.77 1.43
CA PRO A 299 -21.92 -1.92 2.29
C PRO A 299 -21.40 -1.65 3.71
N MET A 300 -22.18 -2.03 4.73
CA MET A 300 -21.81 -1.80 6.14
C MET A 300 -20.90 -2.90 6.72
N GLY A 301 -20.79 -4.02 6.02
CA GLY A 301 -20.05 -5.23 6.40
C GLY A 301 -19.97 -6.21 5.23
N ASN A 302 -19.81 -7.50 5.50
CA ASN A 302 -19.58 -8.53 4.49
C ASN A 302 -20.65 -9.63 4.46
N ARG A 303 -21.69 -9.56 5.30
CA ARG A 303 -22.79 -10.54 5.33
C ARG A 303 -23.87 -10.18 4.31
N LEU A 304 -24.10 -11.08 3.36
CA LEU A 304 -25.02 -10.84 2.24
C LEU A 304 -26.35 -11.59 2.44
N ALA A 305 -27.47 -10.89 2.30
CA ALA A 305 -28.77 -11.52 2.09
C ALA A 305 -29.14 -11.51 0.60
N ILE A 306 -29.66 -12.63 0.09
CA ILE A 306 -30.06 -12.75 -1.31
C ILE A 306 -31.58 -12.95 -1.35
N ILE A 307 -32.31 -12.05 -1.99
CA ILE A 307 -33.75 -12.17 -2.26
C ILE A 307 -33.92 -12.50 -3.74
N THR A 308 -34.65 -13.56 -4.07
CA THR A 308 -34.83 -14.01 -5.46
C THR A 308 -36.25 -14.49 -5.71
N ASN A 309 -36.78 -14.35 -6.93
CA ASN A 309 -38.02 -15.00 -7.36
C ASN A 309 -37.79 -16.35 -8.07
N GLY A 310 -36.57 -16.88 -8.00
CA GLY A 310 -36.25 -18.20 -8.53
C GLY A 310 -35.04 -18.83 -7.85
N GLY A 311 -35.20 -20.08 -7.40
CA GLY A 311 -34.17 -20.83 -6.69
C GLY A 311 -32.89 -21.07 -7.49
N GLY A 312 -32.96 -21.33 -8.81
CA GLY A 312 -31.77 -21.54 -9.65
C GLY A 312 -30.81 -20.34 -9.66
N PRO A 313 -31.28 -19.13 -10.03
CA PRO A 313 -30.51 -17.90 -9.89
C PRO A 313 -29.99 -17.63 -8.47
N GLY A 314 -30.80 -17.92 -7.44
CA GLY A 314 -30.38 -17.78 -6.04
C GLY A 314 -29.21 -18.69 -5.68
N ALA A 315 -29.25 -19.95 -6.11
CA ALA A 315 -28.17 -20.91 -5.92
C ALA A 315 -26.88 -20.48 -6.64
N MET A 316 -26.96 -19.99 -7.88
CA MET A 316 -25.79 -19.46 -8.60
C MET A 316 -25.13 -18.28 -7.87
N ALA A 317 -25.95 -17.39 -7.29
CA ALA A 317 -25.45 -16.28 -6.49
C ALA A 317 -24.78 -16.77 -5.19
N ALA A 318 -25.36 -17.77 -4.52
CA ALA A 318 -24.80 -18.38 -3.32
C ALA A 318 -23.49 -19.13 -3.59
N ASP A 319 -23.40 -19.90 -4.66
CA ASP A 319 -22.18 -20.60 -5.09
C ASP A 319 -21.05 -19.59 -5.32
N ARG A 320 -21.35 -18.51 -6.07
CA ARG A 320 -20.36 -17.46 -6.31
C ARG A 320 -19.95 -16.74 -5.03
N ALA A 321 -20.89 -16.54 -4.09
CA ALA A 321 -20.57 -15.97 -2.78
C ALA A 321 -19.59 -16.89 -2.02
N GLY A 322 -19.82 -18.20 -2.05
CA GLY A 322 -18.94 -19.23 -1.49
C GLY A 322 -17.54 -19.21 -2.10
N ASP A 323 -17.41 -19.21 -3.43
CA ASP A 323 -16.12 -19.11 -4.15
C ASP A 323 -15.28 -17.90 -3.71
N MET A 324 -15.95 -16.80 -3.36
CA MET A 324 -15.33 -15.54 -2.96
C MET A 324 -15.21 -15.37 -1.44
N GLY A 325 -15.62 -16.37 -0.66
CA GLY A 325 -15.60 -16.33 0.81
C GLY A 325 -16.53 -15.28 1.41
N ILE A 326 -17.63 -14.95 0.73
CA ILE A 326 -18.67 -14.05 1.23
C ILE A 326 -19.64 -14.86 2.12
N PRO A 327 -19.75 -14.53 3.42
CA PRO A 327 -20.74 -15.18 4.27
C PRO A 327 -22.16 -14.74 3.88
N LEU A 328 -23.05 -15.70 3.71
CA LEU A 328 -24.49 -15.42 3.64
C LEU A 328 -24.99 -15.09 5.05
N ALA A 329 -25.84 -14.08 5.16
CA ALA A 329 -26.42 -13.66 6.43
C ALA A 329 -27.33 -14.75 7.02
N GLU A 330 -27.16 -15.02 8.31
CA GLU A 330 -28.11 -15.80 9.11
C GLU A 330 -29.21 -14.86 9.61
N LEU A 331 -30.46 -15.16 9.25
CA LEU A 331 -31.61 -14.34 9.62
C LEU A 331 -32.03 -14.62 11.07
N SER A 332 -32.35 -13.55 11.80
CA SER A 332 -32.88 -13.65 13.16
C SER A 332 -34.25 -14.32 13.19
N ASN A 333 -34.61 -14.90 14.34
CA ASN A 333 -35.93 -15.52 14.54
C ASN A 333 -37.07 -14.51 14.34
N GLU A 334 -36.85 -13.25 14.70
CA GLU A 334 -37.77 -12.13 14.52
C GLU A 334 -38.03 -11.87 13.03
N THR A 335 -36.98 -11.77 12.21
CA THR A 335 -37.10 -11.59 10.76
C THR A 335 -37.76 -12.79 10.10
N MET A 336 -37.39 -14.00 10.52
CA MET A 336 -38.04 -15.23 10.04
C MET A 336 -39.54 -15.23 10.31
N ALA A 337 -39.99 -14.76 11.50
CA ALA A 337 -41.41 -14.64 11.82
C ALA A 337 -42.15 -13.62 10.94
N VAL A 338 -41.51 -12.48 10.63
CA VAL A 338 -42.07 -11.47 9.72
C VAL A 338 -42.20 -12.01 8.30
N LEU A 339 -41.15 -12.67 7.79
CA LEU A 339 -41.15 -13.28 6.46
C LEU A 339 -42.22 -14.38 6.35
N ASN A 340 -42.36 -15.23 7.37
CA ASN A 340 -43.40 -16.28 7.41
C ASN A 340 -44.83 -15.75 7.35
N LYS A 341 -45.06 -14.51 7.80
CA LYS A 341 -46.37 -13.87 7.73
C LYS A 341 -46.61 -13.18 6.37
N ALA A 342 -45.56 -12.66 5.76
CA ALA A 342 -45.64 -11.87 4.52
C ALA A 342 -45.49 -12.70 3.24
N LEU A 343 -44.80 -13.84 3.30
CA LEU A 343 -44.48 -14.69 2.15
C LEU A 343 -45.38 -15.94 2.08
N PRO A 344 -45.55 -16.53 0.88
CA PRO A 344 -46.24 -17.81 0.73
C PRO A 344 -45.60 -18.92 1.56
N THR A 345 -46.38 -19.89 2.05
CA THR A 345 -45.88 -20.95 2.96
C THR A 345 -44.73 -21.79 2.39
N ASN A 346 -44.58 -21.82 1.07
CA ASN A 346 -43.57 -22.59 0.33
C ASN A 346 -42.30 -21.80 -0.03
N TRP A 347 -42.08 -20.61 0.53
CA TRP A 347 -40.80 -19.89 0.38
C TRP A 347 -39.64 -20.70 0.98
N SER A 348 -38.38 -20.35 0.69
CA SER A 348 -37.22 -21.20 1.01
C SER A 348 -36.88 -21.40 2.50
N HIS A 349 -37.42 -20.58 3.41
CA HIS A 349 -37.09 -20.54 4.86
C HIS A 349 -35.58 -20.45 5.16
N SER A 350 -34.80 -19.91 4.24
CA SER A 350 -33.34 -19.84 4.31
C SER A 350 -32.82 -18.66 3.49
N ASN A 351 -31.50 -18.43 3.51
CA ASN A 351 -30.82 -17.48 2.63
C ASN A 351 -30.02 -18.29 1.59
N PRO A 352 -30.35 -18.21 0.28
CA PRO A 352 -31.23 -17.23 -0.39
C PRO A 352 -32.73 -17.34 -0.06
N ILE A 353 -33.37 -16.17 0.11
CA ILE A 353 -34.80 -15.98 0.32
C ILE A 353 -35.52 -16.07 -1.03
N ASP A 354 -36.05 -17.26 -1.37
CA ASP A 354 -36.86 -17.46 -2.58
C ASP A 354 -38.32 -17.09 -2.32
N ILE A 355 -38.75 -15.96 -2.87
CA ILE A 355 -40.10 -15.40 -2.70
C ILE A 355 -41.10 -15.92 -3.74
N GLY A 356 -40.71 -16.87 -4.59
CA GLY A 356 -41.56 -17.51 -5.59
C GLY A 356 -41.63 -16.76 -6.92
N GLY A 357 -41.85 -17.52 -8.01
CA GLY A 357 -41.82 -17.00 -9.38
C GLY A 357 -42.93 -16.02 -9.77
N ASP A 358 -44.05 -16.06 -9.04
CA ASP A 358 -45.21 -15.19 -9.17
C ASP A 358 -45.13 -13.93 -8.28
N ALA A 359 -43.94 -13.60 -7.75
CA ALA A 359 -43.75 -12.51 -6.82
C ALA A 359 -44.21 -11.15 -7.38
N THR A 360 -45.13 -10.51 -6.65
CA THR A 360 -45.63 -9.16 -6.95
C THR A 360 -44.68 -8.08 -6.43
N PRO A 361 -44.79 -6.82 -6.89
CA PRO A 361 -44.01 -5.70 -6.35
C PRO A 361 -44.12 -5.55 -4.81
N GLU A 362 -45.30 -5.80 -4.24
CA GLU A 362 -45.53 -5.75 -2.79
C GLU A 362 -44.76 -6.85 -2.07
N ARG A 363 -44.68 -8.06 -2.66
CA ARG A 363 -43.93 -9.18 -2.08
C ARG A 363 -42.42 -8.86 -2.02
N TYR A 364 -41.88 -8.26 -3.08
CA TYR A 364 -40.51 -7.75 -3.09
C TYR A 364 -40.29 -6.68 -2.02
N ARG A 365 -41.19 -5.70 -1.94
CA ARG A 365 -41.13 -4.62 -0.95
C ARG A 365 -41.08 -5.16 0.48
N ASP A 366 -42.00 -6.07 0.81
CA ASP A 366 -42.15 -6.59 2.16
C ASP A 366 -40.95 -7.47 2.55
N ALA A 367 -40.44 -8.28 1.62
CA ALA A 367 -39.21 -9.05 1.82
C ALA A 367 -37.97 -8.15 2.03
N ILE A 368 -37.81 -7.11 1.20
CA ILE A 368 -36.70 -6.16 1.31
C ILE A 368 -36.76 -5.46 2.67
N MET A 369 -37.93 -4.96 3.07
CA MET A 369 -38.10 -4.29 4.37
C MET A 369 -37.76 -5.22 5.53
N ALA A 370 -38.26 -6.46 5.54
CA ALA A 370 -37.95 -7.42 6.61
C ALA A 370 -36.44 -7.73 6.70
N VAL A 371 -35.81 -8.08 5.57
CA VAL A 371 -34.40 -8.48 5.51
C VAL A 371 -33.45 -7.32 5.84
N THR A 372 -33.74 -6.12 5.36
CA THR A 372 -32.86 -4.96 5.56
C THR A 372 -32.88 -4.42 6.99
N HIS A 373 -33.92 -4.72 7.78
CA HIS A 373 -33.97 -4.37 9.20
C HIS A 373 -33.28 -5.39 10.12
N ASP A 374 -32.91 -6.57 9.59
CA ASP A 374 -32.30 -7.64 10.38
C ASP A 374 -30.85 -7.30 10.81
N PRO A 375 -30.48 -7.28 12.10
CA PRO A 375 -29.12 -6.93 12.53
C PRO A 375 -28.01 -7.87 11.98
N GLY A 376 -28.38 -9.07 11.55
CA GLY A 376 -27.55 -10.09 10.90
C GLY A 376 -27.14 -9.81 9.45
N VAL A 377 -27.82 -8.87 8.77
CA VAL A 377 -27.61 -8.56 7.35
C VAL A 377 -26.76 -7.29 7.19
N ASP A 378 -25.78 -7.27 6.29
CA ASP A 378 -24.99 -6.05 6.03
C ASP A 378 -25.33 -5.41 4.68
N SER A 379 -25.78 -6.20 3.71
CA SER A 379 -26.26 -5.75 2.40
C SER A 379 -27.21 -6.78 1.79
N THR A 380 -28.02 -6.34 0.84
CA THR A 380 -29.03 -7.20 0.21
C THR A 380 -28.88 -7.18 -1.32
N LEU A 381 -28.77 -8.37 -1.91
CA LEU A 381 -28.89 -8.61 -3.34
C LEU A 381 -30.34 -8.99 -3.66
N VAL A 382 -31.03 -8.16 -4.43
CA VAL A 382 -32.38 -8.42 -4.92
C VAL A 382 -32.30 -8.89 -6.36
N MET A 383 -32.89 -10.04 -6.65
CA MET A 383 -32.83 -10.69 -7.96
C MET A 383 -34.22 -10.84 -8.55
N LEU A 384 -34.31 -10.62 -9.86
CA LEU A 384 -35.50 -10.87 -10.65
C LEU A 384 -35.12 -11.60 -11.94
N SER A 385 -35.76 -12.74 -12.15
CA SER A 385 -35.83 -13.42 -13.44
C SER A 385 -37.25 -13.23 -14.02
N PRO A 386 -37.40 -12.73 -15.25
CA PRO A 386 -38.71 -12.45 -15.82
C PRO A 386 -39.50 -13.74 -16.04
N GLN A 387 -40.73 -13.77 -15.53
CA GLN A 387 -41.72 -14.81 -15.78
C GLN A 387 -43.00 -14.18 -16.35
N ALA A 388 -43.90 -15.00 -16.90
CA ALA A 388 -45.13 -14.50 -17.53
C ALA A 388 -46.01 -13.66 -16.60
N MET A 389 -45.94 -13.88 -15.28
CA MET A 389 -46.75 -13.19 -14.27
C MET A 389 -46.04 -12.02 -13.60
N THR A 390 -44.75 -11.82 -13.86
CA THR A 390 -43.95 -10.75 -13.22
C THR A 390 -43.94 -9.49 -14.05
N ASP A 391 -44.02 -8.33 -13.41
CA ASP A 391 -43.78 -7.03 -14.04
C ASP A 391 -42.44 -6.47 -13.54
N PRO A 392 -41.34 -6.63 -14.31
CA PRO A 392 -40.03 -6.18 -13.88
C PRO A 392 -39.95 -4.67 -13.60
N LEU A 393 -40.74 -3.86 -14.31
CA LEU A 393 -40.73 -2.40 -14.19
C LEU A 393 -41.47 -1.95 -12.93
N ALA A 394 -42.64 -2.53 -12.66
CA ALA A 394 -43.37 -2.27 -11.42
C ALA A 394 -42.58 -2.69 -10.18
N VAL A 395 -41.85 -3.81 -10.23
CA VAL A 395 -40.97 -4.23 -9.14
C VAL A 395 -39.82 -3.23 -8.96
N ALA A 396 -39.18 -2.77 -10.04
CA ALA A 396 -38.12 -1.76 -9.97
C ALA A 396 -38.62 -0.45 -9.33
N GLN A 397 -39.82 0.01 -9.71
CA GLN A 397 -40.46 1.19 -9.12
C GLN A 397 -40.70 1.02 -7.62
N ALA A 398 -41.23 -0.14 -7.19
CA ALA A 398 -41.45 -0.44 -5.78
C ALA A 398 -40.14 -0.45 -4.97
N ILE A 399 -39.03 -0.94 -5.57
CA ILE A 399 -37.71 -0.92 -4.93
C ILE A 399 -37.21 0.50 -4.73
N ILE A 400 -37.35 1.36 -5.74
CA ILE A 400 -36.93 2.77 -5.66
C ILE A 400 -37.70 3.51 -4.57
N GLU A 401 -39.01 3.27 -4.45
CA GLU A 401 -39.85 3.90 -3.43
C GLU A 401 -39.49 3.51 -1.98
N VAL A 402 -38.88 2.34 -1.78
CA VAL A 402 -38.37 1.95 -0.46
C VAL A 402 -36.91 2.28 -0.26
N ALA A 403 -36.08 2.37 -1.31
CA ALA A 403 -34.63 2.53 -1.21
C ALA A 403 -34.22 3.70 -0.30
N ASP A 404 -34.88 4.85 -0.41
CA ASP A 404 -34.61 6.03 0.43
C ASP A 404 -34.98 5.85 1.92
N LYS A 405 -35.81 4.86 2.24
CA LYS A 405 -36.24 4.53 3.61
C LYS A 405 -35.32 3.51 4.27
N LEU A 406 -34.40 2.90 3.52
CA LEU A 406 -33.52 1.86 4.01
C LEU A 406 -32.25 2.45 4.63
N ASN A 407 -31.85 1.90 5.77
CA ASN A 407 -30.56 2.22 6.38
C ASN A 407 -29.39 1.43 5.75
N ARG A 408 -29.65 0.64 4.69
CA ARG A 408 -28.69 -0.29 4.09
C ARG A 408 -28.72 -0.25 2.58
N SER A 409 -27.56 -0.53 1.99
CA SER A 409 -27.40 -0.50 0.53
C SER A 409 -28.00 -1.73 -0.14
N LEU A 410 -28.64 -1.51 -1.29
CA LEU A 410 -29.19 -2.55 -2.16
C LEU A 410 -28.33 -2.75 -3.40
N ILE A 411 -28.25 -4.00 -3.85
CA ILE A 411 -27.76 -4.37 -5.18
C ILE A 411 -28.89 -5.11 -5.89
N CYS A 412 -29.10 -4.82 -7.17
CA CYS A 412 -30.14 -5.43 -7.98
C CYS A 412 -29.54 -6.30 -9.09
N CYS A 413 -30.16 -7.45 -9.38
CA CYS A 413 -29.83 -8.30 -10.53
C CYS A 413 -31.09 -8.64 -11.31
N TRP A 414 -31.29 -7.99 -12.45
CA TRP A 414 -32.42 -8.20 -13.35
C TRP A 414 -31.91 -9.02 -14.53
N MET A 415 -32.15 -10.32 -14.48
CA MET A 415 -31.63 -11.28 -15.44
C MET A 415 -32.40 -11.22 -16.76
N GLY A 416 -31.71 -11.38 -17.88
CA GLY A 416 -32.28 -11.27 -19.22
C GLY A 416 -31.90 -9.97 -19.94
N GLU A 417 -32.60 -9.63 -21.02
CA GLU A 417 -32.33 -8.40 -21.77
C GLU A 417 -33.59 -7.59 -22.03
N GLU A 418 -34.35 -7.92 -23.07
CA GLU A 418 -35.46 -7.09 -23.58
C GLU A 418 -36.49 -6.71 -22.52
N GLN A 419 -37.06 -7.71 -21.83
CA GLN A 419 -38.15 -7.51 -20.86
C GLN A 419 -37.75 -6.76 -19.59
N VAL A 420 -36.46 -6.75 -19.26
CA VAL A 420 -35.95 -6.18 -18.00
C VAL A 420 -35.12 -4.91 -18.22
N ARG A 421 -34.90 -4.51 -19.47
CA ARG A 421 -34.01 -3.39 -19.84
C ARG A 421 -34.48 -2.07 -19.24
N GLU A 422 -35.76 -1.77 -19.39
CA GLU A 422 -36.35 -0.54 -18.89
C GLU A 422 -36.28 -0.46 -17.35
N ALA A 423 -36.63 -1.56 -16.68
CA ALA A 423 -36.50 -1.71 -15.24
C ALA A 423 -35.07 -1.49 -14.73
N ARG A 424 -34.06 -2.06 -15.41
CA ARG A 424 -32.64 -1.81 -15.06
C ARG A 424 -32.25 -0.36 -15.24
N ASN A 425 -32.60 0.27 -16.37
CA ASN A 425 -32.29 1.68 -16.61
C ASN A 425 -32.94 2.59 -15.56
N LEU A 426 -34.14 2.25 -15.10
CA LEU A 426 -34.85 2.96 -14.05
C LEU A 426 -34.11 2.86 -12.70
N LEU A 427 -33.73 1.65 -12.29
CA LEU A 427 -32.92 1.41 -11.08
C LEU A 427 -31.60 2.19 -11.12
N GLU A 428 -30.90 2.13 -12.26
CA GLU A 428 -29.62 2.81 -12.44
C GLU A 428 -29.76 4.34 -12.39
N SER A 429 -30.82 4.89 -13.00
CA SER A 429 -31.11 6.33 -12.95
C SER A 429 -31.46 6.82 -11.55
N ALA A 430 -32.02 5.94 -10.70
CA ALA A 430 -32.26 6.19 -9.29
C ALA A 430 -31.00 6.01 -8.41
N GLY A 431 -29.85 5.64 -8.99
CA GLY A 431 -28.61 5.41 -8.25
C GLY A 431 -28.53 4.04 -7.56
N ILE A 432 -29.33 3.05 -7.98
CA ILE A 432 -29.24 1.68 -7.46
C ILE A 432 -28.43 0.83 -8.45
N PRO A 433 -27.33 0.16 -8.03
CA PRO A 433 -26.59 -0.74 -8.88
C PRO A 433 -27.47 -1.88 -9.41
N ALA A 434 -27.67 -1.96 -10.73
CA ALA A 434 -28.42 -3.04 -11.37
C ALA A 434 -27.54 -3.84 -12.35
N PHE A 435 -27.60 -5.17 -12.26
CA PHE A 435 -26.77 -6.10 -13.04
C PHE A 435 -27.61 -7.08 -13.84
N ARG A 436 -26.98 -7.68 -14.85
CA ARG A 436 -27.58 -8.72 -15.70
C ARG A 436 -27.36 -10.14 -15.15
N MET A 437 -26.27 -10.32 -14.41
CA MET A 437 -25.75 -11.61 -13.97
C MET A 437 -25.48 -11.57 -12.47
N PRO A 438 -25.88 -12.61 -11.70
CA PRO A 438 -25.64 -12.66 -10.26
C PRO A 438 -24.15 -12.59 -9.91
N GLU A 439 -23.31 -13.25 -10.69
CA GLU A 439 -21.87 -13.34 -10.42
C GLU A 439 -21.22 -11.96 -10.42
N THR A 440 -21.65 -11.08 -11.33
CA THR A 440 -21.18 -9.70 -11.39
C THR A 440 -21.59 -8.90 -10.15
N ALA A 441 -22.82 -9.09 -9.68
CA ALA A 441 -23.32 -8.42 -8.48
C ALA A 441 -22.57 -8.88 -7.22
N ILE A 442 -22.28 -10.18 -7.13
CA ILE A 442 -21.49 -10.78 -6.04
C ILE A 442 -20.04 -10.30 -6.09
N GLU A 443 -19.40 -10.29 -7.26
CA GLU A 443 -18.03 -9.79 -7.43
C GLU A 443 -17.91 -8.34 -7.00
N LEU A 444 -18.88 -7.50 -7.38
CA LEU A 444 -18.92 -6.13 -6.95
C LEU A 444 -19.03 -6.01 -5.42
N PHE A 445 -19.99 -6.73 -4.83
CA PHE A 445 -20.18 -6.74 -3.38
C PHE A 445 -18.91 -7.16 -2.65
N HIS A 446 -18.24 -8.20 -3.13
CA HIS A 446 -16.94 -8.65 -2.60
C HIS A 446 -15.92 -7.52 -2.62
N HIS A 447 -15.72 -6.89 -3.78
CA HIS A 447 -14.71 -5.84 -3.96
C HIS A 447 -14.96 -4.64 -3.05
N ILE A 448 -16.19 -4.13 -3.00
CA ILE A 448 -16.50 -2.95 -2.18
C ILE A 448 -16.49 -3.30 -0.68
N SER A 449 -17.00 -4.46 -0.28
CA SER A 449 -16.96 -4.90 1.12
C SER A 449 -15.52 -5.11 1.60
N LYS A 450 -14.66 -5.68 0.74
CA LYS A 450 -13.23 -5.83 1.01
C LYS A 450 -12.54 -4.48 1.13
N TYR A 451 -12.91 -3.48 0.33
CA TYR A 451 -12.40 -2.11 0.49
C TYR A 451 -12.71 -1.56 1.89
N TYR A 452 -13.99 -1.53 2.29
CA TYR A 452 -14.39 -0.97 3.57
C TYR A 452 -13.85 -1.77 4.76
N ARG A 453 -13.73 -3.10 4.63
CA ARG A 453 -13.04 -3.94 5.61
C ARG A 453 -11.57 -3.54 5.75
N ASN A 454 -10.84 -3.43 4.63
CA ASN A 454 -9.44 -3.02 4.64
C ASN A 454 -9.27 -1.62 5.23
N GLN A 455 -10.18 -0.69 4.92
CA GLN A 455 -10.18 0.65 5.50
C GLN A 455 -10.40 0.61 7.03
N LYS A 456 -11.37 -0.17 7.51
CA LYS A 456 -11.58 -0.37 8.96
C LYS A 456 -10.32 -0.94 9.63
N LEU A 457 -9.67 -1.93 9.00
CA LEU A 457 -8.41 -2.49 9.50
C LEU A 457 -7.28 -1.45 9.54
N LEU A 458 -7.17 -0.58 8.53
CA LEU A 458 -6.22 0.54 8.52
C LEU A 458 -6.51 1.60 9.59
N LEU A 459 -7.73 1.64 10.14
CA LEU A 459 -8.15 2.54 11.22
C LEU A 459 -8.08 1.90 12.62
N GLN A 460 -7.67 0.63 12.73
CA GLN A 460 -7.44 -0.01 14.02
C GLN A 460 -6.12 0.45 14.60
N THR A 461 -6.13 0.80 15.89
CA THR A 461 -4.95 1.10 16.67
C THR A 461 -4.45 -0.19 17.32
N PRO A 462 -3.25 -0.69 16.98
CA PRO A 462 -2.72 -1.91 17.57
C PRO A 462 -2.44 -1.70 19.07
N GLU A 463 -2.44 -2.78 19.84
CA GLU A 463 -2.08 -2.71 21.26
C GLU A 463 -0.57 -2.55 21.46
N PRO A 464 -0.11 -1.93 22.57
CA PRO A 464 1.30 -1.83 22.92
C PRO A 464 1.99 -3.19 22.98
N THR A 465 2.80 -3.52 21.96
CA THR A 465 3.66 -4.70 21.99
C THR A 465 4.84 -4.45 22.94
N ARG A 466 5.21 -5.49 23.71
CA ARG A 466 6.38 -5.46 24.62
C ARG A 466 7.64 -5.07 23.86
N GLN A 467 8.42 -4.17 24.45
CA GLN A 467 9.66 -3.68 23.86
C GLN A 467 10.67 -4.82 23.76
N HIS A 468 11.00 -5.23 22.54
CA HIS A 468 12.25 -5.92 22.31
C HIS A 468 13.35 -4.87 22.40
N GLY A 469 14.15 -4.93 23.49
CA GLY A 469 15.33 -4.08 23.65
C GLY A 469 16.21 -4.12 22.40
N ARG A 470 16.92 -3.01 22.15
CA ARG A 470 17.74 -2.76 20.95
C ARG A 470 18.42 -4.07 20.48
N PRO A 471 18.12 -4.57 19.27
CA PRO A 471 18.84 -5.71 18.71
C PRO A 471 20.34 -5.40 18.69
N GLU A 472 21.18 -6.41 18.87
CA GLU A 472 22.64 -6.31 18.67
C GLU A 472 22.97 -6.25 17.17
N ALA A 473 22.27 -5.40 16.42
CA ALA A 473 22.38 -5.27 14.98
C ALA A 473 23.81 -4.89 14.55
N GLU A 474 24.55 -4.17 15.38
CA GLU A 474 25.94 -3.79 15.09
C GLU A 474 26.87 -5.01 14.95
N GLY A 475 26.70 -6.04 15.79
CA GLY A 475 27.48 -7.27 15.67
C GLY A 475 27.20 -8.02 14.36
N ALA A 476 25.92 -8.10 13.97
CA ALA A 476 25.51 -8.71 12.70
C ALA A 476 26.03 -7.91 11.49
N LYS A 477 26.00 -6.57 11.54
CA LYS A 477 26.54 -5.70 10.49
C LYS A 477 28.05 -5.90 10.30
N MET A 478 28.81 -5.88 11.39
CA MET A 478 30.26 -6.09 11.35
C MET A 478 30.62 -7.46 10.73
N LEU A 479 29.87 -8.52 11.06
CA LEU A 479 30.06 -9.84 10.46
C LEU A 479 29.81 -9.82 8.95
N ILE A 480 28.70 -9.21 8.50
CA ILE A 480 28.37 -9.10 7.08
C ILE A 480 29.43 -8.28 6.32
N GLU A 481 29.88 -7.15 6.88
CA GLU A 481 30.90 -6.31 6.27
C GLU A 481 32.23 -7.05 6.11
N ALA A 482 32.65 -7.83 7.11
CA ALA A 482 33.84 -8.68 7.02
C ALA A 482 33.72 -9.73 5.90
N LEU A 483 32.57 -10.39 5.78
CA LEU A 483 32.32 -11.40 4.73
C LEU A 483 32.32 -10.79 3.32
N LEU A 484 31.73 -9.60 3.16
CA LEU A 484 31.77 -8.87 1.89
C LEU A 484 33.19 -8.42 1.53
N ALA A 485 34.01 -8.03 2.52
CA ALA A 485 35.42 -7.74 2.29
C ALA A 485 36.21 -8.98 1.80
N GLU A 486 35.83 -10.18 2.26
CA GLU A 486 36.33 -11.46 1.75
C GLU A 486 35.75 -11.88 0.39
N ARG A 487 34.86 -11.08 -0.20
CA ARG A 487 34.12 -11.38 -1.45
C ARG A 487 33.24 -12.64 -1.34
N ARG A 488 32.83 -13.01 -0.12
CA ARG A 488 31.88 -14.10 0.14
C ARG A 488 30.46 -13.54 0.16
N LYS A 489 29.57 -14.16 -0.61
CA LYS A 489 28.15 -13.79 -0.68
C LYS A 489 27.22 -14.79 0.02
N VAL A 490 27.71 -15.99 0.32
CA VAL A 490 26.94 -17.05 0.97
C VAL A 490 27.53 -17.30 2.35
N LEU A 491 26.68 -17.20 3.37
CA LEU A 491 27.07 -17.48 4.75
C LEU A 491 27.06 -18.98 5.00
N SER A 492 27.98 -19.44 5.86
CA SER A 492 27.91 -20.78 6.44
C SER A 492 26.70 -20.91 7.36
N GLU A 493 26.39 -22.15 7.75
CA GLU A 493 25.30 -22.44 8.70
C GLU A 493 25.51 -21.70 10.03
N MET A 494 26.74 -21.75 10.53
CA MET A 494 27.11 -21.14 11.82
C MET A 494 26.98 -19.61 11.77
N GLU A 495 27.44 -18.99 10.68
CA GLU A 495 27.33 -17.53 10.47
C GLU A 495 25.84 -17.13 10.31
N SER A 496 25.05 -17.89 9.56
CA SER A 496 23.61 -17.63 9.36
C SER A 496 22.85 -17.70 10.68
N LYS A 497 23.08 -18.74 11.49
CA LYS A 497 22.47 -18.90 12.82
C LYS A 497 22.96 -17.88 13.83
N ALA A 498 24.20 -17.40 13.72
CA ALA A 498 24.70 -16.32 14.58
C ALA A 498 23.94 -15.00 14.33
N ILE A 499 23.67 -14.66 13.07
CA ILE A 499 22.86 -13.48 12.72
C ILE A 499 21.43 -13.65 13.24
N LEU A 500 20.80 -14.80 13.00
CA LEU A 500 19.44 -15.09 13.48
C LEU A 500 19.34 -14.95 15.01
N ARG A 501 20.33 -15.45 15.76
CA ARG A 501 20.40 -15.32 17.22
C ARG A 501 20.54 -13.86 17.66
N ALA A 502 21.31 -13.03 16.95
CA ALA A 502 21.43 -11.60 17.24
C ALA A 502 20.09 -10.85 17.11
N PHE A 503 19.18 -11.37 16.29
CA PHE A 503 17.79 -10.91 16.16
C PHE A 503 16.80 -11.78 16.94
N LYS A 504 17.24 -12.55 17.94
CA LYS A 504 16.40 -13.36 18.86
C LYS A 504 15.58 -14.47 18.20
N VAL A 505 15.91 -14.86 16.97
CA VAL A 505 15.30 -16.04 16.34
C VAL A 505 15.87 -17.32 16.99
N PRO A 506 15.03 -18.22 17.53
CA PRO A 506 15.52 -19.46 18.13
C PRO A 506 16.14 -20.38 17.07
N VAL A 507 17.40 -20.75 17.27
CA VAL A 507 18.19 -21.63 16.38
C VAL A 507 18.83 -22.75 17.19
N THR A 508 19.12 -23.88 16.55
CA THR A 508 19.93 -24.92 17.18
C THR A 508 21.36 -24.42 17.46
N GLN A 509 21.97 -24.95 18.51
CA GLN A 509 23.40 -24.70 18.76
C GLN A 509 24.22 -25.51 17.76
N THR A 510 24.83 -24.82 16.80
CA THR A 510 25.62 -25.43 15.74
C THR A 510 27.11 -25.18 15.97
N MET A 511 27.90 -26.25 15.90
CA MET A 511 29.37 -26.19 15.93
C MET A 511 29.93 -26.98 14.76
N VAL A 512 31.02 -26.54 14.15
CA VAL A 512 31.62 -27.20 12.97
C VAL A 512 32.87 -27.96 13.37
N ALA A 513 32.88 -29.27 13.08
CA ALA A 513 34.04 -30.13 13.22
C ALA A 513 34.78 -30.30 11.89
N ARG A 514 36.11 -30.17 11.89
CA ARG A 514 36.96 -30.41 10.72
C ARG A 514 37.58 -31.80 10.69
N THR A 515 37.46 -32.55 11.78
CA THR A 515 37.92 -33.94 11.90
C THR A 515 36.91 -34.80 12.66
N ALA A 516 36.96 -36.11 12.47
CA ALA A 516 36.12 -37.05 13.23
C ALA A 516 36.40 -37.01 14.75
N THR A 517 37.62 -36.63 15.15
CA THR A 517 38.00 -36.47 16.57
C THR A 517 37.38 -35.21 17.17
N GLU A 518 37.47 -34.08 16.47
CA GLU A 518 36.76 -32.85 16.85
C GLU A 518 35.25 -33.10 16.91
N ALA A 519 34.71 -33.86 15.95
CA ALA A 519 33.30 -34.17 15.91
C ALA A 519 32.83 -34.91 17.16
N LEU A 520 33.63 -35.86 17.64
CA LEU A 520 33.34 -36.60 18.86
C LEU A 520 33.37 -35.69 20.10
N LEU A 521 34.36 -34.81 20.22
CA LEU A 521 34.48 -33.90 21.36
C LEU A 521 33.30 -32.92 21.43
N LEU A 522 32.92 -32.36 20.28
CA LEU A 522 31.77 -31.46 20.18
C LEU A 522 30.45 -32.19 20.46
N ALA A 523 30.31 -33.44 19.99
CA ALA A 523 29.16 -34.29 20.30
C ALA A 523 29.00 -34.57 21.79
N GLU A 524 30.10 -34.85 22.50
CA GLU A 524 30.09 -35.05 23.95
C GLU A 524 29.75 -33.76 24.71
N GLN A 525 30.20 -32.60 24.22
CA GLN A 525 29.86 -31.31 24.81
C GLN A 525 28.38 -30.93 24.62
N ILE A 526 27.81 -31.23 23.45
CA ILE A 526 26.40 -30.94 23.14
C ILE A 526 25.46 -31.94 23.84
N GLY A 527 25.85 -33.21 23.91
CA GLY A 527 25.04 -34.30 24.44
C GLY A 527 24.23 -35.02 23.35
N PHE A 528 23.99 -36.32 23.55
CA PHE A 528 23.24 -37.17 22.62
C PHE A 528 21.73 -37.16 22.89
N PRO A 529 20.87 -37.36 21.86
CA PRO A 529 21.21 -37.58 20.46
C PRO A 529 21.56 -36.30 19.69
N ILE A 530 22.42 -36.43 18.67
CA ILE A 530 22.85 -35.32 17.79
C ILE A 530 22.44 -35.53 16.33
N ALA A 531 22.43 -34.44 15.58
CA ALA A 531 22.40 -34.42 14.13
C ALA A 531 23.77 -33.97 13.58
N MET A 532 24.20 -34.60 12.49
CA MET A 532 25.43 -34.25 11.77
C MET A 532 25.09 -33.90 10.33
N LYS A 533 25.49 -32.71 9.87
CA LYS A 533 25.22 -32.23 8.50
C LYS A 533 26.49 -31.68 7.86
N VAL A 534 26.72 -31.93 6.58
CA VAL A 534 27.86 -31.35 5.85
C VAL A 534 27.83 -29.82 5.90
N ASP A 535 28.98 -29.20 6.18
CA ASP A 535 29.17 -27.74 6.04
C ASP A 535 29.96 -27.47 4.75
N SER A 536 29.26 -26.94 3.74
CA SER A 536 29.84 -26.63 2.43
C SER A 536 29.08 -25.46 1.78
N PRO A 537 29.77 -24.41 1.31
CA PRO A 537 29.13 -23.31 0.60
C PRO A 537 28.59 -23.72 -0.78
N ASP A 538 29.09 -24.82 -1.33
CA ASP A 538 28.75 -25.29 -2.69
C ASP A 538 27.51 -26.22 -2.71
N LEU A 539 26.99 -26.58 -1.53
CA LEU A 539 25.90 -27.56 -1.38
C LEU A 539 24.69 -26.92 -0.68
N PRO A 540 23.79 -26.25 -1.43
CA PRO A 540 22.62 -25.58 -0.85
C PRO A 540 21.63 -26.58 -0.24
N HIS A 541 21.39 -27.72 -0.88
CA HIS A 541 20.49 -28.77 -0.38
C HIS A 541 21.29 -29.95 0.20
N LYS A 542 21.58 -29.88 1.50
CA LYS A 542 22.45 -30.83 2.22
C LYS A 542 21.90 -32.26 2.18
N SER A 543 20.58 -32.41 2.32
CA SER A 543 19.90 -33.71 2.30
C SER A 543 20.03 -34.40 0.93
N ASP A 544 19.86 -33.66 -0.17
CA ASP A 544 19.95 -34.17 -1.55
C ASP A 544 21.38 -34.63 -1.88
N ALA A 545 22.37 -33.87 -1.40
CA ALA A 545 23.78 -34.24 -1.47
C ALA A 545 24.12 -35.49 -0.63
N GLY A 546 23.17 -36.03 0.14
CA GLY A 546 23.37 -37.16 1.05
C GLY A 546 24.18 -36.81 2.30
N GLY A 547 24.31 -35.52 2.60
CA GLY A 547 25.20 -34.98 3.62
C GLY A 547 24.59 -34.86 5.02
N VAL A 548 23.43 -35.46 5.29
CA VAL A 548 22.72 -35.35 6.58
C VAL A 548 22.57 -36.72 7.25
N ARG A 549 22.92 -36.81 8.54
CA ARG A 549 22.65 -37.97 9.40
C ARG A 549 21.99 -37.48 10.68
N LEU A 550 20.83 -38.03 11.00
CA LEU A 550 20.00 -37.61 12.13
C LEU A 550 20.01 -38.69 13.23
N ASN A 551 19.64 -38.30 14.44
CA ASN A 551 19.42 -39.20 15.58
C ASN A 551 20.63 -40.10 15.91
N ILE A 552 21.84 -39.52 15.94
CA ILE A 552 23.06 -40.23 16.34
C ILE A 552 23.09 -40.27 17.87
N THR A 553 23.04 -41.46 18.45
CA THR A 553 22.75 -41.64 19.89
C THR A 553 23.97 -41.96 20.75
N ASN A 554 25.15 -42.18 20.15
CA ASN A 554 26.34 -42.58 20.89
C ASN A 554 27.66 -42.21 20.19
N ALA A 555 28.73 -42.15 20.98
CA ALA A 555 30.08 -41.78 20.56
C ALA A 555 30.66 -42.62 19.39
N PRO A 556 30.57 -43.97 19.38
CA PRO A 556 31.05 -44.77 18.26
C PRO A 556 30.39 -44.42 16.92
N ALA A 557 29.08 -44.12 16.93
CA ALA A 557 28.35 -43.78 15.73
C ALA A 557 28.79 -42.44 15.10
N VAL A 558 29.33 -41.50 15.89
CA VAL A 558 29.77 -40.17 15.42
C VAL A 558 30.88 -40.28 14.38
N ARG A 559 31.92 -41.10 14.64
CA ARG A 559 33.05 -41.24 13.71
C ARG A 559 32.61 -41.87 12.39
N ASN A 560 31.77 -42.91 12.46
CA ASN A 560 31.24 -43.58 11.28
C ASN A 560 30.39 -42.62 10.45
N ALA A 561 29.50 -41.84 11.11
CA ALA A 561 28.68 -40.84 10.44
C ALA A 561 29.53 -39.73 9.80
N TYR A 562 30.60 -39.27 10.45
CA TYR A 562 31.51 -38.27 9.88
C TYR A 562 32.12 -38.75 8.56
N HIS A 563 32.73 -39.94 8.56
CA HIS A 563 33.35 -40.49 7.35
C HIS A 563 32.31 -40.78 6.26
N ASP A 564 31.16 -41.34 6.62
CA ASP A 564 30.08 -41.62 5.69
C ASP A 564 29.53 -40.36 5.00
N ILE A 565 29.35 -39.26 5.75
CA ILE A 565 28.94 -37.96 5.18
C ILE A 565 29.98 -37.45 4.18
N ILE A 566 31.26 -37.39 4.57
CA ILE A 566 32.34 -36.88 3.71
C ILE A 566 32.47 -37.73 2.45
N ASP A 567 32.50 -39.05 2.58
CA ASP A 567 32.64 -39.98 1.45
C ASP A 567 31.44 -39.90 0.51
N THR A 568 30.21 -39.82 1.05
CA THR A 568 28.99 -39.71 0.26
C THR A 568 28.98 -38.42 -0.56
N VAL A 569 29.29 -37.29 0.10
CA VAL A 569 29.30 -35.98 -0.54
C VAL A 569 30.40 -35.88 -1.58
N GLN A 570 31.62 -36.35 -1.30
CA GLN A 570 32.72 -36.34 -2.27
C GLN A 570 32.44 -37.23 -3.48
N LYS A 571 31.74 -38.37 -3.30
CA LYS A 571 31.32 -39.23 -4.42
C LYS A 571 30.27 -38.57 -5.31
N ARG A 572 29.26 -37.92 -4.72
CA ARG A 572 28.16 -37.29 -5.46
C ARG A 572 28.53 -35.93 -6.04
N HIS A 573 29.38 -35.18 -5.35
CA HIS A 573 29.82 -33.82 -5.70
C HIS A 573 31.36 -33.67 -5.55
N PRO A 574 32.16 -34.24 -6.48
CA PRO A 574 33.62 -34.29 -6.34
C PRO A 574 34.32 -32.93 -6.33
N THR A 575 33.65 -31.90 -6.85
CA THR A 575 34.17 -30.52 -6.92
C THR A 575 33.72 -29.64 -5.76
N ALA A 576 32.86 -30.14 -4.86
CA ALA A 576 32.35 -29.35 -3.75
C ALA A 576 33.41 -29.15 -2.67
N LYS A 577 33.62 -27.89 -2.25
CA LYS A 577 34.48 -27.55 -1.13
C LYS A 577 33.79 -27.87 0.19
N ILE A 578 34.33 -28.81 0.95
CA ILE A 578 33.82 -29.17 2.27
C ILE A 578 34.65 -28.47 3.35
N ASN A 579 34.01 -27.66 4.19
CA ASN A 579 34.65 -26.99 5.31
C ASN A 579 34.71 -27.90 6.56
N GLY A 580 33.78 -28.85 6.66
CA GLY A 580 33.68 -29.79 7.77
C GLY A 580 32.28 -30.42 7.88
N VAL A 581 31.95 -30.89 9.08
CA VAL A 581 30.61 -31.40 9.43
C VAL A 581 30.09 -30.60 10.62
N SER A 582 28.93 -29.97 10.44
CA SER A 582 28.18 -29.31 11.49
C SER A 582 27.54 -30.33 12.44
N ILE A 583 27.59 -30.03 13.73
CA ILE A 583 27.10 -30.86 14.83
C ILE A 583 26.11 -30.05 15.63
N GLU A 584 24.92 -30.62 15.81
CA GLU A 584 23.77 -29.95 16.40
C GLU A 584 22.99 -30.92 17.31
N PRO A 585 22.28 -30.45 18.34
CA PRO A 585 21.32 -31.27 19.05
C PRO A 585 20.28 -31.86 18.08
N PHE A 586 19.95 -33.14 18.22
CA PHE A 586 18.83 -33.72 17.47
C PHE A 586 17.50 -33.26 18.09
N LEU A 587 16.70 -32.55 17.31
CA LEU A 587 15.40 -32.04 17.75
C LEU A 587 14.35 -33.16 17.72
N SER A 588 14.19 -33.87 18.84
CA SER A 588 13.11 -34.84 19.01
C SER A 588 11.82 -34.11 19.39
N ARG A 589 11.04 -33.69 18.38
CA ARG A 589 9.74 -33.02 18.55
C ARG A 589 8.64 -33.87 17.90
N PRO A 590 8.01 -34.81 18.64
CA PRO A 590 7.03 -35.73 18.07
C PRO A 590 5.77 -35.04 17.53
N ASN A 591 5.44 -33.87 18.08
CA ASN A 591 4.35 -33.00 17.62
C ASN A 591 4.86 -31.83 16.74
N GLY A 592 6.10 -31.90 16.25
CA GLY A 592 6.70 -30.84 15.44
C GLY A 592 6.08 -30.72 14.06
N ARG A 593 5.68 -29.52 13.67
CA ARG A 593 5.22 -29.17 12.33
C ARG A 593 6.35 -28.43 11.61
N GLU A 594 6.67 -28.86 10.40
CA GLU A 594 7.66 -28.18 9.57
C GLU A 594 6.99 -27.07 8.74
N VAL A 595 7.41 -25.84 9.00
CA VAL A 595 7.05 -24.66 8.21
C VAL A 595 8.31 -24.02 7.62
N MET A 596 8.13 -23.14 6.66
CA MET A 596 9.22 -22.40 6.02
C MET A 596 8.99 -20.91 6.14
N ILE A 597 10.05 -20.17 6.43
CA ILE A 597 10.09 -18.71 6.31
C ILE A 597 11.21 -18.35 5.33
N GLY A 598 10.85 -17.68 4.24
CA GLY A 598 11.80 -17.19 3.27
C GLY A 598 11.87 -15.66 3.24
N VAL A 599 13.01 -15.13 2.84
CA VAL A 599 13.17 -13.75 2.41
C VAL A 599 13.83 -13.76 1.05
N PHE A 600 13.34 -12.94 0.14
CA PHE A 600 14.06 -12.63 -1.09
C PHE A 600 13.91 -11.15 -1.43
N ARG A 601 14.79 -10.64 -2.28
CA ARG A 601 14.75 -9.24 -2.73
C ARG A 601 14.07 -9.13 -4.09
N ASP A 602 12.88 -8.54 -4.11
CA ASP A 602 12.21 -8.13 -5.34
C ASP A 602 12.94 -6.90 -5.94
N PRO A 603 13.17 -6.85 -7.27
CA PRO A 603 13.88 -5.76 -7.92
C PRO A 603 13.22 -4.37 -7.76
N ILE A 604 11.90 -4.33 -7.55
CA ILE A 604 11.13 -3.11 -7.41
C ILE A 604 10.77 -2.85 -5.95
N PHE A 605 10.20 -3.85 -5.26
CA PHE A 605 9.69 -3.68 -3.90
C PHE A 605 10.72 -3.92 -2.79
N GLY A 606 11.92 -4.37 -3.11
CA GLY A 606 12.96 -4.65 -2.11
C GLY A 606 12.70 -5.95 -1.35
N PRO A 607 13.02 -6.04 -0.04
CA PRO A 607 12.88 -7.29 0.70
C PRO A 607 11.41 -7.70 0.83
N VAL A 608 11.16 -9.00 0.68
CA VAL A 608 9.85 -9.63 0.75
C VAL A 608 9.95 -10.86 1.64
N ILE A 609 8.99 -11.05 2.55
CA ILE A 609 8.92 -12.21 3.44
C ILE A 609 7.88 -13.19 2.90
N THR A 610 8.22 -14.47 2.88
CA THR A 610 7.32 -15.57 2.52
C THR A 610 7.13 -16.53 3.67
N PHE A 611 5.93 -17.10 3.76
CA PHE A 611 5.59 -18.15 4.73
C PHE A 611 4.83 -19.27 4.03
N GLY A 612 5.04 -20.51 4.45
CA GLY A 612 4.33 -21.67 3.91
C GLY A 612 4.67 -22.95 4.64
N ALA A 613 4.14 -24.07 4.13
CA ALA A 613 4.57 -25.40 4.57
C ALA A 613 6.08 -25.57 4.32
N GLY A 614 6.76 -26.26 5.24
CA GLY A 614 8.19 -26.56 5.19
C GLY A 614 8.46 -28.03 4.91
N GLY A 615 9.74 -28.39 4.75
CA GLY A 615 10.18 -29.76 4.50
C GLY A 615 10.30 -30.12 3.01
N PHE A 616 10.33 -31.42 2.72
CA PHE A 616 10.61 -31.95 1.37
C PHE A 616 9.42 -31.81 0.40
N ASP A 617 8.18 -31.90 0.89
CA ASP A 617 6.97 -31.91 0.05
C ASP A 617 6.55 -30.52 -0.49
N VAL A 618 7.34 -29.48 -0.20
CA VAL A 618 7.04 -28.06 -0.49
C VAL A 618 7.06 -27.72 -1.98
N GLU A 619 7.84 -28.43 -2.80
CA GLU A 619 7.90 -28.18 -4.24
C GLU A 619 6.61 -28.59 -4.97
N ILE A 620 5.79 -29.45 -4.35
CA ILE A 620 4.58 -30.02 -4.96
C ILE A 620 3.34 -29.17 -4.66
N PHE A 621 3.29 -28.52 -3.49
CA PHE A 621 2.15 -27.72 -3.06
C PHE A 621 2.49 -26.21 -3.07
N SER A 622 1.85 -25.44 -3.95
CA SER A 622 2.01 -23.98 -4.05
C SER A 622 1.36 -23.21 -2.87
N ASP A 623 1.49 -23.70 -1.64
CA ASP A 623 0.95 -23.10 -0.43
C ASP A 623 1.94 -22.11 0.19
N ARG A 624 1.99 -20.91 -0.40
CA ARG A 624 2.87 -19.82 0.04
C ARG A 624 2.11 -18.50 0.12
N SER A 625 2.28 -17.80 1.22
CA SER A 625 1.83 -16.42 1.41
C SER A 625 3.03 -15.47 1.39
N VAL A 626 2.76 -14.20 1.07
CA VAL A 626 3.79 -13.17 0.83
C VAL A 626 3.41 -11.88 1.55
N ALA A 627 4.37 -11.24 2.21
CA ALA A 627 4.19 -9.93 2.83
C ALA A 627 5.42 -9.02 2.69
N LEU A 628 5.18 -7.71 2.80
CA LEU A 628 6.22 -6.69 2.78
C LEU A 628 6.56 -6.25 4.21
N PRO A 629 7.84 -6.27 4.62
CA PRO A 629 8.28 -5.70 5.88
C PRO A 629 8.13 -4.16 5.88
N PRO A 630 7.98 -3.52 7.05
CA PRO A 630 7.93 -4.11 8.38
C PRO A 630 6.59 -4.80 8.68
N LEU A 631 6.65 -5.94 9.37
CA LEU A 631 5.50 -6.67 9.90
C LEU A 631 5.14 -6.18 11.30
N ASN A 632 3.87 -6.32 11.65
CA ASN A 632 3.35 -6.23 13.01
C ASN A 632 2.59 -7.52 13.34
N GLU A 633 2.12 -7.67 14.58
CA GLU A 633 1.43 -8.89 15.01
C GLU A 633 0.24 -9.27 14.11
N PHE A 634 -0.54 -8.28 13.69
CA PHE A 634 -1.68 -8.50 12.81
C PHE A 634 -1.24 -9.04 11.45
N LEU A 635 -0.22 -8.45 10.83
CA LEU A 635 0.30 -8.92 9.54
C LEU A 635 0.98 -10.28 9.64
N ALA A 636 1.70 -10.55 10.73
CA ALA A 636 2.33 -11.85 10.94
C ALA A 636 1.25 -12.94 11.05
N LYS A 637 0.17 -12.67 11.80
CA LYS A 637 -1.01 -13.54 11.86
C LYS A 637 -1.64 -13.73 10.49
N ASP A 638 -1.89 -12.63 9.77
CA ASP A 638 -2.52 -12.63 8.45
C ASP A 638 -1.70 -13.42 7.41
N LEU A 639 -0.37 -13.32 7.49
CA LEU A 639 0.57 -14.08 6.66
C LEU A 639 0.45 -15.58 6.93
N ILE A 640 0.35 -15.99 8.20
CA ILE A 640 0.15 -17.40 8.60
C ILE A 640 -1.22 -17.90 8.14
N ASP A 641 -2.29 -17.20 8.52
CA ASP A 641 -3.69 -17.60 8.28
C ASP A 641 -4.04 -17.61 6.77
N SER A 642 -3.26 -16.93 5.93
CA SER A 642 -3.42 -16.94 4.47
C SER A 642 -2.88 -18.21 3.78
N THR A 643 -2.34 -19.17 4.53
CA THR A 643 -1.84 -20.47 4.01
C THR A 643 -2.74 -21.62 4.45
N ARG A 644 -2.74 -22.72 3.68
CA ARG A 644 -3.38 -23.98 4.10
C ARG A 644 -2.63 -24.63 5.25
N ALA A 645 -1.33 -24.37 5.38
CA ALA A 645 -0.51 -24.77 6.53
C ALA A 645 -1.12 -24.29 7.84
N SER A 646 -1.84 -23.16 7.88
CA SER A 646 -2.54 -22.70 9.10
C SER A 646 -3.50 -23.75 9.69
N ILE A 647 -4.11 -24.60 8.86
CA ILE A 647 -5.05 -25.64 9.29
C ILE A 647 -4.37 -26.68 10.18
N ILE A 648 -3.11 -27.05 9.87
CA ILE A 648 -2.35 -28.04 10.64
C ILE A 648 -1.63 -27.46 11.86
N LEU A 649 -1.62 -26.12 12.00
CA LEU A 649 -1.08 -25.43 13.18
C LEU A 649 -2.06 -25.46 14.36
N ASP A 650 -3.36 -25.59 14.10
CA ASP A 650 -4.35 -25.82 15.15
C ASP A 650 -4.35 -27.28 15.62
N GLN A 651 -5.33 -27.63 16.46
CA GLN A 651 -5.51 -29.02 16.86
C GLN A 651 -5.80 -29.87 15.62
N PHE A 652 -4.92 -30.82 15.34
CA PHE A 652 -5.02 -31.69 14.18
C PHE A 652 -4.82 -33.15 14.62
N HIS A 653 -5.87 -33.95 14.48
CA HIS A 653 -5.93 -35.31 15.04
C HIS A 653 -5.54 -35.34 16.53
N ASN A 654 -4.48 -36.08 16.87
CA ASN A 654 -3.97 -36.25 18.23
C ASN A 654 -2.88 -35.23 18.61
N MET A 655 -2.54 -34.31 17.71
CA MET A 655 -1.50 -33.31 17.97
C MET A 655 -2.12 -32.03 18.58
N PRO A 656 -1.55 -31.50 19.67
CA PRO A 656 -2.01 -30.26 20.28
C PRO A 656 -1.73 -29.06 19.36
N PRO A 657 -2.48 -27.95 19.48
CA PRO A 657 -2.19 -26.73 18.71
C PRO A 657 -0.76 -26.25 18.98
N VAL A 658 -0.09 -25.73 17.95
CA VAL A 658 1.26 -25.19 18.10
C VAL A 658 1.26 -23.86 18.86
N ASP A 659 2.41 -23.45 19.39
CA ASP A 659 2.62 -22.11 19.89
C ASP A 659 2.65 -21.09 18.72
N ARG A 660 1.46 -20.63 18.34
CA ARG A 660 1.28 -19.58 17.32
C ARG A 660 1.93 -18.26 17.73
N ALA A 661 2.11 -17.97 19.03
CA ALA A 661 2.74 -16.74 19.49
C ALA A 661 4.25 -16.77 19.20
N ALA A 662 4.93 -17.89 19.48
CA ALA A 662 6.33 -18.08 19.12
C ALA A 662 6.57 -17.96 17.61
N LEU A 663 5.67 -18.50 16.79
CA LEU A 663 5.77 -18.37 15.32
C LEU A 663 5.61 -16.91 14.85
N LYS A 664 4.65 -16.17 15.41
CA LYS A 664 4.51 -14.72 15.15
C LYS A 664 5.78 -13.97 15.52
N GLU A 665 6.35 -14.27 16.69
CA GLU A 665 7.57 -13.61 17.16
C GLU A 665 8.75 -13.81 16.19
N VAL A 666 8.96 -15.05 15.71
CA VAL A 666 9.98 -15.32 14.69
C VAL A 666 9.78 -14.46 13.44
N LEU A 667 8.54 -14.32 12.94
CA LEU A 667 8.26 -13.47 11.77
C LEU A 667 8.55 -11.98 12.05
N LEU A 668 8.27 -11.50 13.26
CA LEU A 668 8.59 -10.12 13.66
C LEU A 668 10.10 -9.90 13.73
N CYS A 669 10.84 -10.82 14.35
CA CYS A 669 12.30 -10.80 14.40
C CYS A 669 12.93 -10.82 13.00
N ILE A 670 12.43 -11.67 12.10
CA ILE A 670 12.89 -11.70 10.69
C ILE A 670 12.56 -10.39 9.99
N SER A 671 11.38 -9.82 10.25
CA SER A 671 11.02 -8.52 9.70
C SER A 671 11.95 -7.40 10.18
N GLU A 672 12.33 -7.39 11.45
CA GLU A 672 13.28 -6.41 12.00
C GLU A 672 14.67 -6.61 11.39
N MET A 673 15.11 -7.87 11.27
CA MET A 673 16.39 -8.24 10.66
C MET A 673 16.54 -7.70 9.23
N VAL A 674 15.54 -7.87 8.37
CA VAL A 674 15.61 -7.39 6.98
C VAL A 674 15.49 -5.87 6.86
N CYS A 675 14.83 -5.21 7.83
CA CYS A 675 14.81 -3.75 7.91
C CYS A 675 16.20 -3.20 8.24
N GLU A 676 16.92 -3.81 9.19
CA GLU A 676 18.22 -3.33 9.68
C GLU A 676 19.42 -3.80 8.84
N LEU A 677 19.28 -4.87 8.05
CA LEU A 677 20.35 -5.46 7.26
C LEU A 677 20.09 -5.35 5.74
N PRO A 678 20.39 -4.19 5.10
CA PRO A 678 20.17 -3.95 3.67
C PRO A 678 20.96 -4.85 2.72
N TRP A 679 21.93 -5.61 3.23
CA TRP A 679 22.77 -6.53 2.45
C TRP A 679 22.09 -7.87 2.16
N ILE A 680 21.10 -8.27 2.96
CA ILE A 680 20.42 -9.56 2.77
C ILE A 680 19.69 -9.56 1.42
N GLN A 681 20.01 -10.54 0.59
CA GLN A 681 19.34 -10.82 -0.68
C GLN A 681 18.38 -11.99 -0.57
N GLU A 682 18.76 -12.99 0.23
CA GLU A 682 17.99 -14.22 0.43
C GLU A 682 18.14 -14.69 1.88
N LEU A 683 17.05 -15.14 2.48
CA LEU A 683 17.04 -15.97 3.69
C LEU A 683 16.16 -17.18 3.41
N ASP A 684 16.61 -18.36 3.79
CA ASP A 684 15.80 -19.56 3.79
C ASP A 684 15.87 -20.23 5.16
N LEU A 685 14.76 -20.25 5.88
CA LEU A 685 14.56 -21.01 7.11
C LEU A 685 13.70 -22.23 6.80
N ASN A 686 14.34 -23.33 6.43
CA ASN A 686 13.64 -24.55 6.03
C ASN A 686 14.38 -25.83 6.48
N PRO A 687 13.85 -26.57 7.48
CA PRO A 687 12.60 -26.34 8.19
C PRO A 687 12.75 -25.42 9.42
N LEU A 688 11.73 -24.62 9.66
CA LEU A 688 11.38 -24.10 10.98
C LEU A 688 10.41 -25.09 11.64
N ILE A 689 10.80 -25.68 12.76
CA ILE A 689 9.98 -26.67 13.47
C ILE A 689 9.19 -25.97 14.57
N VAL A 690 7.87 -26.15 14.58
CA VAL A 690 6.95 -25.53 15.56
C VAL A 690 6.10 -26.59 16.24
N ASP A 691 5.99 -26.53 17.56
CA ASP A 691 5.10 -27.36 18.39
C ASP A 691 4.48 -26.54 19.53
N GLU A 692 3.83 -27.18 20.49
CA GLU A 692 3.23 -26.55 21.66
C GLU A 692 4.22 -25.83 22.59
N ASN A 693 5.52 -26.07 22.44
CA ASN A 693 6.60 -25.52 23.27
C ASN A 693 7.40 -24.40 22.56
N GLY A 694 7.01 -24.02 21.35
CA GLY A 694 7.62 -22.90 20.61
C GLY A 694 8.16 -23.28 19.24
N ALA A 695 8.88 -22.34 18.62
CA ALA A 695 9.47 -22.47 17.29
C ALA A 695 11.00 -22.54 17.35
N ILE A 696 11.63 -23.38 16.50
CA ILE A 696 13.09 -23.47 16.38
C ILE A 696 13.53 -23.71 14.93
N ALA A 697 14.46 -22.90 14.44
CA ALA A 697 15.03 -23.05 13.12
C ALA A 697 16.09 -24.17 13.13
N ALA A 698 15.80 -25.24 12.38
CA ALA A 698 16.71 -26.39 12.27
C ALA A 698 17.79 -26.16 11.22
N ASP A 699 17.46 -25.45 10.14
CA ASP A 699 18.38 -25.07 9.06
C ASP A 699 18.17 -23.59 8.72
N ALA A 700 19.25 -22.92 8.30
CA ALA A 700 19.23 -21.53 7.93
C ALA A 700 20.29 -21.20 6.89
N ARG A 701 19.87 -20.61 5.77
CA ARG A 701 20.75 -20.11 4.72
C ARG A 701 20.55 -18.62 4.50
N ILE A 702 21.63 -17.85 4.55
CA ILE A 702 21.61 -16.41 4.22
C ILE A 702 22.53 -16.14 3.03
N VAL A 703 22.01 -15.40 2.05
CA VAL A 703 22.78 -14.83 0.94
C VAL A 703 22.79 -13.31 1.06
N ILE A 704 23.97 -12.72 0.94
CA ILE A 704 24.21 -11.28 1.04
C ILE A 704 24.82 -10.73 -0.26
N ASP A 705 24.60 -9.45 -0.50
CA ASP A 705 25.30 -8.68 -1.52
C ASP A 705 25.43 -7.22 -1.09
N HIS A 706 26.23 -6.44 -1.81
CA HIS A 706 26.34 -5.01 -1.56
C HIS A 706 24.97 -4.32 -1.66
N ALA A 707 24.64 -3.52 -0.65
CA ALA A 707 23.42 -2.72 -0.66
C ALA A 707 23.44 -1.73 -1.84
N ALA A 708 22.34 -1.64 -2.58
CA ALA A 708 22.26 -0.90 -3.84
C ALA A 708 22.34 0.63 -3.74
N ASN A 709 22.49 1.24 -2.55
CA ASN A 709 22.26 2.68 -2.39
C ASN A 709 23.41 3.48 -1.75
N SER A 710 23.75 4.56 -2.44
CA SER A 710 24.69 5.64 -2.10
C SER A 710 23.97 6.94 -1.65
N SER A 711 22.67 6.84 -1.28
CA SER A 711 21.79 7.99 -1.03
C SER A 711 21.78 8.51 0.41
N GLY A 712 22.56 7.92 1.34
CA GLY A 712 22.60 8.34 2.74
C GLY A 712 21.35 8.01 3.58
N ASP A 713 20.25 7.54 2.97
CA ASP A 713 19.07 7.04 3.68
C ASP A 713 19.25 5.59 4.14
N ARG A 714 19.24 5.39 5.47
CA ARG A 714 19.43 4.09 6.15
C ARG A 714 18.53 2.99 5.62
N TYR A 715 17.28 3.33 5.29
CA TYR A 715 16.28 2.33 4.91
C TYR A 715 16.02 2.29 3.41
N ALA A 716 16.84 2.91 2.56
CA ALA A 716 16.54 3.13 1.14
C ALA A 716 16.21 1.85 0.33
N HIS A 717 16.56 0.65 0.84
CA HIS A 717 16.17 -0.64 0.27
C HIS A 717 14.70 -1.04 0.51
N MET A 718 14.00 -0.35 1.41
CA MET A 718 12.64 -0.66 1.83
C MET A 718 11.60 0.11 1.01
N SER A 719 10.51 -0.56 0.63
CA SER A 719 9.33 0.10 0.04
C SER A 719 8.42 0.77 1.06
N ILE A 720 8.49 0.35 2.32
CA ILE A 720 7.76 0.95 3.43
C ILE A 720 8.79 1.36 4.48
N TYR A 721 8.76 2.63 4.89
CA TYR A 721 9.70 3.16 5.86
C TYR A 721 9.47 2.49 7.23
N PRO A 722 10.47 1.79 7.81
CA PRO A 722 10.36 1.16 9.13
C PRO A 722 10.30 2.17 10.28
N TYR A 723 9.91 1.72 11.47
CA TYR A 723 10.01 2.54 12.68
C TYR A 723 11.47 2.98 12.91
N PRO A 724 11.79 4.28 12.94
CA PRO A 724 13.16 4.75 12.97
C PRO A 724 13.77 4.67 14.38
N VAL A 725 14.15 3.45 14.80
CA VAL A 725 14.74 3.15 16.12
C VAL A 725 15.97 4.00 16.46
N HIS A 726 16.71 4.45 15.45
CA HIS A 726 17.91 5.27 15.60
C HIS A 726 17.62 6.72 16.05
N LEU A 727 16.36 7.18 15.99
CA LEU A 727 15.95 8.49 16.48
C LEU A 727 15.61 8.50 17.97
N ILE A 728 15.62 7.35 18.64
CA ILE A 728 15.37 7.24 20.08
C ILE A 728 16.55 7.85 20.85
N GLN A 729 16.25 8.82 21.70
CA GLN A 729 17.24 9.55 22.50
C GLN A 729 16.75 9.64 23.95
N GLU A 730 17.66 9.36 24.89
CA GLU A 730 17.44 9.65 26.30
C GLU A 730 18.03 11.03 26.62
N TRP A 731 17.27 11.80 27.41
CA TRP A 731 17.68 13.12 27.85
C TRP A 731 17.42 13.26 29.35
N GLN A 732 18.48 13.51 30.11
CA GLN A 732 18.37 13.81 31.52
C GLN A 732 18.02 15.29 31.73
N MET A 733 16.93 15.52 32.46
CA MET A 733 16.46 16.85 32.85
C MET A 733 17.30 17.41 34.01
N ASN A 734 17.18 18.72 34.25
CA ASN A 734 17.88 19.41 35.34
C ASN A 734 17.50 18.90 36.73
N ASP A 735 16.31 18.31 36.89
CA ASP A 735 15.83 17.69 38.12
C ASP A 735 16.21 16.20 38.26
N GLY A 736 17.02 15.69 37.32
CA GLY A 736 17.53 14.31 37.31
C GLY A 736 16.62 13.29 36.63
N LYS A 737 15.37 13.66 36.27
CA LYS A 737 14.45 12.76 35.57
C LYS A 737 14.96 12.43 34.17
N VAL A 738 14.79 11.17 33.75
CA VAL A 738 15.13 10.73 32.39
C VAL A 738 13.89 10.83 31.52
N VAL A 739 14.00 11.58 30.43
CA VAL A 739 12.96 11.70 29.40
C VAL A 739 13.44 10.95 28.16
N THR A 740 12.59 10.07 27.65
CA THR A 740 12.82 9.37 26.38
C THR A 740 12.10 10.12 25.26
N ILE A 741 12.86 10.59 24.27
CA ILE A 741 12.33 11.12 23.03
C ILE A 741 12.42 10.04 21.98
N ARG A 742 11.28 9.67 21.40
CA ARG A 742 11.21 8.65 20.36
C ARG A 742 10.14 8.99 19.33
N PRO A 743 10.23 8.44 18.10
CA PRO A 743 9.13 8.52 17.15
C PRO A 743 7.85 7.94 17.74
N ILE A 744 6.69 8.51 17.37
CA ILE A 744 5.39 7.94 17.70
C ILE A 744 5.21 6.64 16.92
N ARG A 745 4.50 5.67 17.48
CA ARG A 745 4.12 4.42 16.83
C ARG A 745 2.60 4.22 16.88
N PRO A 746 2.01 3.40 15.99
CA PRO A 746 0.57 3.12 15.98
C PRO A 746 0.00 2.72 17.34
N GLU A 747 0.80 2.03 18.16
CA GLU A 747 0.44 1.50 19.48
C GLU A 747 0.34 2.59 20.56
N ASP A 748 0.82 3.81 20.29
CA ASP A 748 0.76 4.93 21.24
C ASP A 748 -0.61 5.62 21.27
N ALA A 749 -1.64 5.07 20.60
CA ALA A 749 -2.94 5.72 20.45
C ALA A 749 -3.60 6.05 21.79
N ASP A 750 -3.60 5.12 22.73
CA ASP A 750 -4.18 5.34 24.06
C ASP A 750 -3.36 6.38 24.85
N MET A 751 -2.02 6.32 24.74
CA MET A 751 -1.13 7.29 25.37
C MET A 751 -1.32 8.72 24.83
N GLU A 752 -1.48 8.86 23.51
CA GLU A 752 -1.78 10.14 22.86
C GLU A 752 -3.19 10.65 23.26
N GLN A 753 -4.16 9.76 23.39
CA GLN A 753 -5.52 10.09 23.83
C GLN A 753 -5.53 10.60 25.29
N ASP A 754 -4.80 9.93 26.17
CA ASP A 754 -4.65 10.29 27.58
C ASP A 754 -3.91 11.62 27.72
N PHE A 755 -2.84 11.82 26.95
CA PHE A 755 -2.12 13.09 26.89
C PHE A 755 -3.04 14.25 26.49
N VAL A 756 -3.88 14.09 25.47
CA VAL A 756 -4.81 15.15 25.05
C VAL A 756 -5.92 15.39 26.08
N LYS A 757 -6.41 14.35 26.75
CA LYS A 757 -7.43 14.50 27.82
C LYS A 757 -6.88 15.24 29.03
N ALA A 758 -5.60 15.04 29.37
CA ALA A 758 -4.94 15.68 30.50
C ALA A 758 -4.60 17.16 30.28
N MET A 759 -4.59 17.65 29.03
CA MET A 759 -4.34 19.06 28.74
C MET A 759 -5.51 19.97 29.13
N SER A 760 -5.18 21.17 29.62
CA SER A 760 -6.12 22.26 29.85
C SER A 760 -6.84 22.71 28.56
N ASP A 761 -8.02 23.32 28.72
CA ASP A 761 -8.79 23.91 27.61
C ASP A 761 -7.96 24.90 26.79
N GLU A 762 -7.14 25.72 27.45
CA GLU A 762 -6.26 26.69 26.79
C GLU A 762 -5.21 25.98 25.91
N SER A 763 -4.52 24.97 26.44
CA SER A 763 -3.50 24.23 25.70
C SER A 763 -4.09 23.44 24.52
N ARG A 764 -5.29 22.85 24.68
CA ARG A 764 -6.02 22.20 23.58
C ARG A 764 -6.43 23.19 22.50
N TYR A 765 -6.98 24.33 22.90
CA TYR A 765 -7.37 25.38 21.96
C TYR A 765 -6.18 25.92 21.18
N TYR A 766 -5.03 26.17 21.85
CA TYR A 766 -3.82 26.59 21.15
C TYR A 766 -3.28 25.54 20.18
N ARG A 767 -3.48 24.25 20.46
CA ARG A 767 -2.98 23.15 19.63
C ARG A 767 -3.87 22.86 18.42
N PHE A 768 -5.18 22.85 18.62
CA PHE A 768 -6.15 22.40 17.61
C PHE A 768 -6.93 23.54 16.96
N MET A 769 -6.85 24.76 17.51
CA MET A 769 -7.68 25.91 17.14
C MET A 769 -9.18 25.58 17.19
N ASP A 770 -9.54 24.60 18.03
CA ASP A 770 -10.88 24.04 18.18
C ASP A 770 -11.11 23.64 19.65
N THR A 771 -12.37 23.54 20.05
CA THR A 771 -12.86 23.17 21.39
C THR A 771 -12.95 21.65 21.57
N LEU A 772 -11.99 20.92 21.04
CA LEU A 772 -11.93 19.45 21.12
C LEU A 772 -11.60 19.01 22.56
N ARG A 773 -12.45 18.16 23.15
CA ARG A 773 -12.20 17.54 24.46
C ARG A 773 -11.40 16.24 24.36
N GLU A 774 -11.64 15.47 23.31
CA GLU A 774 -10.99 14.20 23.02
C GLU A 774 -10.72 14.07 21.51
N LEU A 775 -9.85 13.15 21.13
CA LEU A 775 -9.57 12.87 19.73
C LEU A 775 -10.58 11.85 19.23
N THR A 776 -11.10 12.06 18.02
CA THR A 776 -11.88 11.00 17.35
C THR A 776 -10.96 9.84 16.95
N GLN A 777 -11.51 8.64 16.76
CA GLN A 777 -10.72 7.48 16.30
C GLN A 777 -9.92 7.79 15.02
N THR A 778 -10.53 8.52 14.08
CA THR A 778 -9.88 8.94 12.84
C THR A 778 -8.68 9.86 13.11
N MET A 779 -8.79 10.77 14.08
CA MET A 779 -7.69 11.65 14.47
C MET A 779 -6.57 10.88 15.17
N LEU A 780 -6.90 9.94 16.07
CA LEU A 780 -5.90 9.09 16.74
C LEU A 780 -5.07 8.32 15.71
N VAL A 781 -5.73 7.63 14.79
CA VAL A 781 -5.06 6.91 13.71
C VAL A 781 -4.17 7.83 12.88
N ARG A 782 -4.67 9.03 12.51
CA ARG A 782 -3.87 10.01 11.74
C ARG A 782 -2.64 10.47 12.52
N PHE A 783 -2.74 10.58 13.84
CA PHE A 783 -1.67 11.10 14.68
C PHE A 783 -0.63 10.05 15.08
N THR A 784 -1.00 8.78 15.15
CA THR A 784 -0.09 7.70 15.56
C THR A 784 0.41 6.82 14.41
N GLN A 785 -0.36 6.70 13.32
CA GLN A 785 0.01 5.86 12.17
C GLN A 785 0.58 6.68 11.00
N ILE A 786 1.62 7.46 11.31
CA ILE A 786 2.26 8.36 10.36
C ILE A 786 3.10 7.61 9.32
N ASP A 787 3.32 8.24 8.17
CA ASP A 787 4.32 7.80 7.20
C ASP A 787 5.66 8.47 7.50
N TYR A 788 6.58 7.76 8.15
CA TYR A 788 7.89 8.28 8.53
C TYR A 788 8.75 8.78 7.35
N ASP A 789 8.37 8.49 6.10
CA ASP A 789 9.05 9.05 4.93
C ASP A 789 8.65 10.50 4.64
N ARG A 790 7.43 10.90 5.02
CA ARG A 790 6.81 12.21 4.71
C ARG A 790 6.46 13.05 5.94
N GLU A 791 6.27 12.38 7.05
CA GLU A 791 5.79 12.93 8.31
C GLU A 791 6.75 12.47 9.41
N MET A 792 6.83 13.26 10.48
CA MET A 792 7.53 12.84 11.68
C MET A 792 6.76 13.34 12.88
N ALA A 793 6.57 12.50 13.87
CA ALA A 793 6.08 12.88 15.18
C ALA A 793 6.99 12.27 16.23
N LEU A 794 7.54 13.11 17.09
CA LEU A 794 8.39 12.73 18.21
C LEU A 794 7.61 12.97 19.50
N VAL A 795 7.46 11.90 20.29
CA VAL A 795 6.88 11.95 21.63
C VAL A 795 8.00 12.03 22.66
N ALA A 796 7.80 12.84 23.69
CA ALA A 796 8.59 12.85 24.90
C ALA A 796 7.82 12.06 25.96
N THR A 797 8.48 11.07 26.57
CA THR A 797 7.89 10.15 27.53
C THR A 797 8.73 10.05 28.79
N ILE A 798 8.09 9.74 29.92
CA ILE A 798 8.73 9.34 31.17
C ILE A 798 8.15 7.99 31.60
N THR A 799 8.92 7.17 32.31
CA THR A 799 8.41 5.93 32.88
C THR A 799 7.85 6.18 34.27
N LYS A 800 6.66 5.66 34.57
CA LYS A 800 6.08 5.76 35.92
C LYS A 800 6.51 4.57 36.77
N PRO A 801 6.97 4.79 38.01
CA PRO A 801 7.03 3.72 39.00
C PRO A 801 5.60 3.31 39.41
N ASN A 802 5.36 2.01 39.59
CA ASN A 802 4.14 1.46 40.18
C ASN A 802 3.94 1.88 41.64
N GLU A 803 2.75 1.60 42.17
CA GLU A 803 2.39 1.79 43.59
C GLU A 803 3.38 1.11 44.57
N ASP A 804 4.06 0.04 44.15
CA ASP A 804 5.09 -0.69 44.91
C ASP A 804 6.52 -0.17 44.70
N GLY A 805 6.73 0.88 43.89
CA GLY A 805 8.04 1.48 43.60
C GLY A 805 8.88 0.76 42.54
N GLU A 806 8.34 -0.29 41.90
CA GLU A 806 8.94 -0.96 40.74
C GLU A 806 8.50 -0.30 39.42
N ASP A 807 9.39 -0.21 38.43
CA ASP A 807 9.08 0.35 37.12
C ASP A 807 8.20 -0.65 36.32
N ASP A 808 6.96 -0.29 35.99
CA ASP A 808 6.06 -1.15 35.19
C ASP A 808 6.32 -1.07 33.69
N GLY A 809 7.27 -0.22 33.30
CA GLY A 809 7.60 0.04 31.91
C GLY A 809 6.52 0.82 31.16
N LYS A 810 5.50 1.37 31.86
CA LYS A 810 4.44 2.16 31.25
C LYS A 810 4.91 3.59 31.07
N GLU A 811 4.99 3.97 29.80
CA GLU A 811 5.36 5.31 29.38
C GLU A 811 4.17 6.26 29.56
N GLU A 812 4.44 7.42 30.16
CA GLU A 812 3.55 8.58 30.16
C GLU A 812 4.08 9.62 29.17
N GLN A 813 3.24 10.02 28.22
CA GLN A 813 3.57 11.09 27.29
C GLN A 813 3.45 12.46 27.96
N ILE A 814 4.51 13.26 27.85
CA ILE A 814 4.61 14.60 28.45
C ILE A 814 4.70 15.72 27.40
N GLY A 815 4.89 15.37 26.13
CA GLY A 815 4.87 16.31 25.01
C GLY A 815 5.02 15.61 23.67
N VAL A 816 4.61 16.30 22.61
CA VAL A 816 4.73 15.82 21.23
C VAL A 816 5.03 16.97 20.28
N ALA A 817 5.98 16.78 19.39
CA ALA A 817 6.23 17.67 18.27
C ALA A 817 6.15 16.86 16.97
N ARG A 818 5.51 17.43 15.96
CA ARG A 818 5.36 16.75 14.67
C ARG A 818 5.49 17.69 13.51
N TYR A 819 5.87 17.17 12.35
CA TYR A 819 5.75 17.85 11.07
C TYR A 819 5.03 16.98 10.04
N VAL A 820 4.40 17.65 9.07
CA VAL A 820 3.85 17.04 7.86
C VAL A 820 4.44 17.77 6.65
N GLY A 821 4.82 17.04 5.61
CA GLY A 821 5.27 17.63 4.35
C GLY A 821 4.19 18.47 3.69
N ASN A 822 4.53 19.70 3.31
CA ASN A 822 3.61 20.57 2.60
C ASN A 822 3.42 20.11 1.15
N PRO A 823 2.28 20.44 0.51
CA PRO A 823 2.02 20.12 -0.89
C PRO A 823 3.04 20.74 -1.87
N ASP A 824 3.90 21.67 -1.43
CA ASP A 824 4.98 22.25 -2.23
C ASP A 824 6.17 21.30 -2.44
N GLY A 825 6.28 20.23 -1.64
CA GLY A 825 7.37 19.25 -1.68
C GLY A 825 8.72 19.77 -1.16
N GLU A 826 8.79 21.00 -0.65
CA GLU A 826 10.05 21.65 -0.22
C GLU A 826 10.04 22.03 1.27
N SER A 827 8.87 22.25 1.86
CA SER A 827 8.73 22.67 3.25
C SER A 827 7.89 21.70 4.07
N VAL A 828 8.01 21.80 5.39
CA VAL A 828 7.19 21.02 6.33
C VAL A 828 6.47 21.96 7.29
N GLU A 829 5.22 21.65 7.59
CA GLU A 829 4.45 22.34 8.63
C GLU A 829 4.62 21.64 9.96
N PHE A 830 5.00 22.35 11.02
CA PHE A 830 5.14 21.78 12.37
C PHE A 830 3.94 22.06 13.27
N ALA A 831 3.75 21.18 14.25
CA ALA A 831 2.90 21.42 15.41
C ALA A 831 3.60 20.91 16.68
N LEU A 832 3.36 21.59 17.80
CA LEU A 832 3.95 21.29 19.10
C LEU A 832 2.88 21.35 20.20
N ALA A 833 2.86 20.34 21.06
CA ALA A 833 2.11 20.33 22.31
C ALA A 833 3.02 19.86 23.45
N VAL A 834 2.93 20.50 24.60
CA VAL A 834 3.65 20.11 25.82
C VAL A 834 2.63 20.10 26.95
N GLY A 835 2.60 19.03 27.74
CA GLY A 835 1.70 18.90 28.88
C GLY A 835 1.89 20.06 29.85
N ASP A 836 0.81 20.51 30.48
CA ASP A 836 0.81 21.75 31.25
C ASP A 836 1.85 21.76 32.37
N ASP A 837 2.00 20.63 33.09
CA ASP A 837 3.00 20.44 34.16
C ASP A 837 4.45 20.43 33.67
N TRP A 838 4.67 20.22 32.37
CA TRP A 838 5.98 20.09 31.74
C TRP A 838 6.38 21.34 30.93
N GLN A 839 5.53 22.37 30.93
CA GLN A 839 5.86 23.67 30.36
C GLN A 839 7.00 24.32 31.14
N LYS A 840 7.89 25.03 30.43
CA LYS A 840 9.11 25.68 30.97
C LYS A 840 10.20 24.72 31.48
N CYS A 841 10.02 23.41 31.35
CA CYS A 841 11.03 22.41 31.71
C CYS A 841 12.01 22.07 30.57
N GLY A 842 11.93 22.75 29.42
CA GLY A 842 12.81 22.53 28.26
C GLY A 842 12.32 21.49 27.25
N VAL A 843 11.27 20.73 27.57
CA VAL A 843 10.67 19.67 26.72
C VAL A 843 10.38 20.17 25.30
N GLY A 844 9.65 21.27 25.16
CA GLY A 844 9.30 21.83 23.84
C GLY A 844 10.51 22.25 23.00
N ARG A 845 11.58 22.75 23.62
CA ARG A 845 12.82 23.10 22.93
C ARG A 845 13.53 21.85 22.42
N LYS A 846 13.62 20.81 23.27
CA LYS A 846 14.30 19.55 22.94
C LYS A 846 13.57 18.82 21.81
N LEU A 847 12.24 18.69 21.91
CA LEU A 847 11.40 18.12 20.86
C LEU A 847 11.54 18.85 19.53
N MET A 848 11.41 20.18 19.53
CA MET A 848 11.55 20.96 18.29
C MET A 848 12.95 20.87 17.69
N THR A 849 14.00 20.83 18.51
CA THR A 849 15.37 20.67 18.02
C THR A 849 15.55 19.34 17.30
N ALA A 850 15.07 18.24 17.91
CA ALA A 850 15.11 16.92 17.29
C ALA A 850 14.26 16.87 16.00
N LEU A 851 13.09 17.49 16.00
CA LEU A 851 12.20 17.56 14.84
C LEU A 851 12.81 18.34 13.66
N ILE A 852 13.46 19.47 13.94
CA ILE A 852 14.18 20.29 12.95
C ILE A 852 15.35 19.50 12.32
N GLU A 853 16.08 18.73 13.13
CA GLU A 853 17.16 17.88 12.62
C GLU A 853 16.62 16.79 11.69
N CYS A 854 15.50 16.15 12.07
CA CYS A 854 14.83 15.17 11.21
C CYS A 854 14.45 15.77 9.86
N ALA A 855 13.88 16.98 9.85
CA ALA A 855 13.52 17.68 8.62
C ALA A 855 14.76 18.03 7.77
N ARG A 856 15.87 18.43 8.40
CA ARG A 856 17.13 18.73 7.71
C ARG A 856 17.74 17.47 7.08
N MET A 857 17.82 16.37 7.82
CA MET A 857 18.35 15.09 7.32
C MET A 857 17.54 14.56 6.13
N LYS A 858 16.23 14.80 6.10
CA LYS A 858 15.35 14.48 4.96
C LYS A 858 15.50 15.44 3.77
N GLY A 859 16.23 16.54 3.91
CA GLY A 859 16.52 17.48 2.83
C GLY A 859 15.48 18.57 2.61
N TYR A 860 14.55 18.79 3.56
CA TYR A 860 13.60 19.89 3.46
C TYR A 860 14.30 21.25 3.55
N ARG A 861 13.75 22.26 2.87
CA ARG A 861 14.34 23.60 2.79
C ARG A 861 13.88 24.53 3.91
N ALA A 862 12.70 24.31 4.47
CA ALA A 862 12.15 25.14 5.53
C ALA A 862 11.19 24.39 6.43
N VAL A 863 11.13 24.82 7.69
CA VAL A 863 10.09 24.47 8.66
C VAL A 863 9.18 25.69 8.84
N VAL A 864 7.88 25.50 8.67
CA VAL A 864 6.86 26.54 8.82
C VAL A 864 5.82 26.13 9.84
N GLY A 865 5.14 27.08 10.45
CA GLY A 865 4.00 26.77 11.32
C GLY A 865 3.13 27.98 11.56
N ASP A 866 1.84 27.72 11.73
CA ASP A 866 0.83 28.75 11.95
C ASP A 866 0.44 28.78 13.43
N VAL A 867 0.63 29.94 14.05
CA VAL A 867 0.52 30.15 15.50
C VAL A 867 -0.48 31.25 15.78
N LEU A 868 -1.44 30.99 16.68
CA LEU A 868 -2.40 32.01 17.11
C LEU A 868 -1.68 33.27 17.59
N SER A 869 -2.15 34.42 17.13
CA SER A 869 -1.56 35.74 17.41
C SER A 869 -1.47 36.07 18.91
N THR A 870 -2.30 35.42 19.73
CA THR A 870 -2.35 35.54 21.20
C THR A 870 -1.32 34.66 21.93
N ASN A 871 -0.71 33.67 21.28
CA ASN A 871 0.19 32.71 21.93
C ASN A 871 1.63 33.24 22.09
N ALA A 872 1.83 34.19 23.00
CA ALA A 872 3.12 34.81 23.30
C ALA A 872 4.18 33.82 23.82
N LYS A 873 3.77 32.69 24.43
CA LYS A 873 4.69 31.63 24.88
C LYS A 873 5.34 30.94 23.68
N MET A 874 4.56 30.59 22.65
CA MET A 874 5.07 29.94 21.43
C MET A 874 6.00 30.86 20.64
N PHE A 875 5.66 32.15 20.48
CA PHE A 875 6.55 33.07 19.77
C PHE A 875 7.93 33.20 20.42
N ARG A 876 8.00 33.27 21.76
CA ARG A 876 9.30 33.28 22.48
C ARG A 876 10.12 32.02 22.21
N LEU A 877 9.48 30.85 22.22
CA LEU A 877 10.14 29.59 21.90
C LEU A 877 10.65 29.59 20.45
N MET A 878 9.81 29.96 19.49
CA MET A 878 10.14 29.98 18.06
C MET A 878 11.29 30.95 17.76
N THR A 879 11.28 32.16 18.31
CA THR A 879 12.39 33.11 18.17
C THR A 879 13.69 32.56 18.76
N SER A 880 13.64 31.88 19.93
CA SER A 880 14.82 31.25 20.53
C SER A 880 15.42 30.12 19.69
N LEU A 881 14.60 29.49 18.85
CA LEU A 881 14.99 28.45 17.89
C LEU A 881 15.39 29.04 16.52
N GLY A 882 15.38 30.36 16.36
CA GLY A 882 15.78 31.05 15.14
C GLY A 882 14.70 31.06 14.05
N PHE A 883 13.42 31.01 14.41
CA PHE A 883 12.32 31.28 13.48
C PHE A 883 12.09 32.79 13.31
N THR A 884 11.68 33.18 12.11
CA THR A 884 11.18 34.53 11.78
C THR A 884 9.65 34.53 11.81
N ILE A 885 9.03 35.64 12.23
CA ILE A 885 7.57 35.75 12.37
C ILE A 885 7.04 36.69 11.29
N HIS A 886 6.03 36.23 10.55
CA HIS A 886 5.38 36.95 9.46
C HIS A 886 3.87 37.02 9.68
N PRO A 887 3.16 38.05 9.18
CA PRO A 887 1.70 38.05 9.12
C PRO A 887 1.21 36.85 8.30
N HIS A 888 0.12 36.20 8.74
CA HIS A 888 -0.53 35.18 7.91
C HIS A 888 -1.27 35.87 6.74
N PRO A 889 -1.16 35.35 5.51
CA PRO A 889 -1.70 36.01 4.32
C PRO A 889 -3.23 36.14 4.33
N ASP A 890 -3.93 35.17 4.91
CA ASP A 890 -5.39 35.02 4.75
C ASP A 890 -6.16 35.11 6.08
N ASP A 891 -5.47 35.18 7.22
CA ASP A 891 -6.10 35.16 8.55
C ASP A 891 -5.34 36.01 9.57
N THR A 892 -5.95 37.13 9.99
CA THR A 892 -5.32 38.03 10.98
C THR A 892 -5.25 37.46 12.40
N ALA A 893 -6.01 36.42 12.73
CA ALA A 893 -5.98 35.76 14.04
C ALA A 893 -4.72 34.91 14.24
N VAL A 894 -3.99 34.61 13.16
CA VAL A 894 -2.83 33.72 13.13
C VAL A 894 -1.60 34.46 12.58
N LYS A 895 -0.41 34.05 13.02
CA LYS A 895 0.87 34.50 12.45
C LYS A 895 1.67 33.28 12.00
N ARG A 896 2.36 33.43 10.87
CA ARG A 896 3.20 32.38 10.31
C ARG A 896 4.62 32.51 10.82
N VAL A 897 5.20 31.43 11.36
CA VAL A 897 6.61 31.36 11.71
C VAL A 897 7.38 30.53 10.69
N VAL A 898 8.58 30.96 10.32
CA VAL A 898 9.39 30.31 9.27
C VAL A 898 10.84 30.19 9.71
N LYS A 899 11.40 28.99 9.62
CA LYS A 899 12.82 28.70 9.79
C LYS A 899 13.38 28.05 8.52
N PRO A 900 14.24 28.75 7.77
CA PRO A 900 15.03 28.13 6.71
C PRO A 900 15.95 27.04 7.30
N LEU A 901 16.02 25.90 6.63
CA LEU A 901 16.90 24.77 6.96
C LEU A 901 18.16 24.77 6.10
N THR A 902 18.13 25.47 4.97
CA THR A 902 19.28 25.69 4.10
C THR A 902 20.17 26.80 4.66
N GLY A 903 21.36 26.40 5.10
CA GLY A 903 22.52 27.22 5.45
C GLY A 903 23.77 26.40 5.18
#